data_AF-A0A834NNM6-F1
#
_entry.id   AF-A0A834NNM6-F1
#
_cell.length_a   1.000
_cell.length_b   1.000
_cell.length_c   1.000
_cell.angle_alpha   90.00
_cell.angle_beta   90.00
_cell.angle_gamma   90.00
#
_symmetry.space_group_name_H-M   'P 1'
#
loop_
_entity.id
_entity.type
_entity.pdbx_description
1 polymer ?
#
loop_
_entity_poly.entity_id
_entity_poly.type
_entity_poly.pdbx_seq_one_letter_code
_entity_poly.pdbx_strand_id
1 'polypeptide(L)'
;MLVKHIIEDHAVVLVSVPQKYDYIEDVVCNENDISENEMKVVTLGKNDAKVLLVKQKGEIHALGTKCTHYGAPLHTGALGDGIVRCPWHGACFNIKTGDIEDYPGLDSLPCYKVTIDEAGLVRVQAKVKDLEINKRVKDMCEYDFKNSKTVLIIGGGPAAATCAESLRQEGFTGKIILISKEKVLPYDRVKVSKVMNFDVNKFSLRQPSFYNDHKIETKLGQEAIGLDTDENIITLDNSETLKYDYLFLCTGCKARVPDLSGVNLENIFILRNYTDSHAVQKVLHPNKHMVIYGLGFIGMEAASYCIDKCASVTIIGRDNVPLDAIFGREIGNRIREEFETKGTKFIFNNSISKFLAKEDNDNILGKIELSNGNILEADICIIGIGTTFYTDWLKESKIKMLDNGGIIVDKYLKTNIENVYAGGDIAYAPVLGSDHISATIGHYGLAHYHGKIAALNICNKETALYSVPFFWTNLLGKSYRYAGYGKSDKVIIYGSLENLQYFAYYVKDGKIIAMSSVGADPVIADFANLLAKKQILMEDDIKNNPFRWMSDKTKDVPSDSKKEEFRKYLERAGVMDALTKVLVSLYEETEKPNDALEYIRKNLGDITENGLEIDTLKKELDDARAKINELREKLVKYEVDETND
;
A
#
# COMPACT_ATOMS: atom_id res chain seq x y z
N MET A 1 6.96 -61.87 16.38
CA MET A 1 5.99 -60.81 16.74
C MET A 1 6.62 -59.47 16.44
N LEU A 2 6.33 -58.91 15.25
CA LEU A 2 5.57 -57.65 15.03
C LEU A 2 6.45 -56.39 15.21
N VAL A 3 6.99 -55.72 14.18
CA VAL A 3 6.42 -54.99 13.00
C VAL A 3 6.13 -53.49 13.28
N LYS A 4 6.96 -52.60 12.69
CA LYS A 4 6.65 -51.39 11.86
C LYS A 4 7.87 -50.42 11.86
N HIS A 5 8.73 -50.47 10.84
CA HIS A 5 8.69 -49.79 9.52
C HIS A 5 9.11 -48.30 9.54
N ILE A 6 10.39 -48.13 9.18
CA ILE A 6 11.03 -46.94 8.61
C ILE A 6 10.56 -46.82 7.15
N ILE A 7 10.24 -45.62 6.70
CA ILE A 7 10.15 -45.30 5.27
C ILE A 7 11.04 -44.09 5.02
N GLU A 8 12.11 -44.32 4.27
CA GLU A 8 12.97 -43.33 3.65
C GLU A 8 12.30 -42.83 2.36
N ASP A 9 12.12 -41.51 2.24
CA ASP A 9 11.65 -40.89 1.00
C ASP A 9 12.79 -40.83 -0.03
N HIS A 10 12.77 -41.79 -0.97
CA HIS A 10 13.49 -41.67 -2.23
C HIS A 10 12.61 -40.93 -3.24
N ALA A 11 12.97 -39.67 -3.52
CA ALA A 11 12.39 -38.90 -4.61
C ALA A 11 12.80 -39.52 -5.95
N VAL A 12 11.91 -40.31 -6.53
CA VAL A 12 12.00 -40.76 -7.93
C VAL A 12 11.75 -39.55 -8.82
N VAL A 13 12.75 -39.19 -9.62
CA VAL A 13 12.62 -38.24 -10.73
C VAL A 13 11.65 -38.85 -11.76
N LEU A 14 10.38 -38.49 -11.65
CA LEU A 14 9.41 -38.72 -12.72
C LEU A 14 9.65 -37.64 -13.78
N VAL A 15 10.31 -38.03 -14.87
CA VAL A 15 10.29 -37.29 -16.14
C VAL A 15 8.84 -37.29 -16.61
N SER A 16 8.12 -36.20 -16.34
CA SER A 16 6.73 -36.05 -16.73
C SER A 16 6.63 -35.91 -18.25
N VAL A 17 5.96 -36.88 -18.88
CA VAL A 17 5.47 -36.76 -20.26
C VAL A 17 4.51 -35.56 -20.32
N PRO A 18 4.62 -34.65 -21.30
CA PRO A 18 3.77 -33.47 -21.35
C PRO A 18 2.30 -33.89 -21.58
N GLN A 19 1.43 -33.60 -20.60
CA GLN A 19 0.00 -33.81 -20.74
C GLN A 19 -0.59 -32.81 -21.74
N LYS A 20 -1.42 -33.32 -22.64
CA LYS A 20 -1.93 -32.63 -23.83
C LYS A 20 -3.06 -31.60 -23.55
N TYR A 21 -3.11 -30.98 -22.37
CA TYR A 21 -4.21 -30.09 -21.93
C TYR A 21 -3.77 -28.87 -21.09
N ASP A 22 -2.59 -28.29 -21.34
CA ASP A 22 -2.11 -27.14 -20.55
C ASP A 22 -2.70 -25.77 -20.95
N TYR A 23 -3.48 -25.72 -22.03
CA TYR A 23 -3.95 -24.46 -22.62
C TYR A 23 -5.47 -24.41 -22.80
N ILE A 24 -6.05 -23.24 -22.57
CA ILE A 24 -7.41 -22.86 -22.97
C ILE A 24 -7.30 -21.92 -24.17
N GLU A 25 -8.08 -22.20 -25.21
CA GLU A 25 -8.16 -21.36 -26.40
C GLU A 25 -9.62 -21.16 -26.80
N ASP A 26 -10.04 -19.90 -26.94
CA ASP A 26 -11.40 -19.58 -27.35
C ASP A 26 -11.47 -18.22 -28.07
N VAL A 27 -12.55 -17.99 -28.82
CA VAL A 27 -12.91 -16.67 -29.34
C VAL A 27 -13.52 -15.87 -28.19
N VAL A 28 -12.96 -14.69 -27.92
CA VAL A 28 -13.36 -13.89 -26.75
C VAL A 28 -14.20 -12.66 -27.12
N CYS A 29 -14.03 -12.11 -28.34
CA CYS A 29 -14.82 -11.00 -28.88
C CYS A 29 -14.53 -10.81 -30.38
N ASN A 30 -15.24 -9.90 -31.04
CA ASN A 30 -14.81 -9.29 -32.30
C ASN A 30 -13.82 -8.14 -32.02
N GLU A 31 -12.89 -7.86 -32.94
CA GLU A 31 -11.88 -6.80 -32.78
C GLU A 31 -12.47 -5.38 -32.70
N ASN A 32 -13.72 -5.22 -33.17
CA ASN A 32 -14.49 -3.99 -33.09
C ASN A 32 -15.21 -3.83 -31.73
N ASP A 33 -15.24 -4.88 -30.89
CA ASP A 33 -15.85 -4.83 -29.56
C ASP A 33 -14.96 -4.14 -28.51
N ILE A 34 -13.72 -3.80 -28.89
CA ILE A 34 -12.77 -3.07 -28.08
C ILE A 34 -12.24 -1.87 -28.88
N SER A 35 -12.39 -0.69 -28.30
CA SER A 35 -12.00 0.57 -28.92
C SER A 35 -10.48 0.79 -28.82
N GLU A 36 -9.94 1.64 -29.68
CA GLU A 36 -8.54 2.08 -29.55
C GLU A 36 -8.33 2.77 -28.20
N ASN A 37 -7.23 2.44 -27.51
CA ASN A 37 -6.92 2.83 -26.12
C ASN A 37 -7.94 2.35 -25.07
N GLU A 38 -8.61 1.22 -25.33
CA GLU A 38 -9.49 0.60 -24.35
C GLU A 38 -8.84 -0.60 -23.65
N MET A 39 -9.17 -0.73 -22.35
CA MET A 39 -9.00 -1.95 -21.57
C MET A 39 -10.35 -2.62 -21.35
N LYS A 40 -10.44 -3.93 -21.59
CA LYS A 40 -11.68 -4.71 -21.45
C LYS A 40 -11.40 -6.10 -20.88
N VAL A 41 -12.10 -6.47 -19.81
CA VAL A 41 -12.07 -7.85 -19.30
C VAL A 41 -13.03 -8.70 -20.11
N VAL A 42 -12.56 -9.86 -20.58
CA VAL A 42 -13.36 -10.84 -21.31
C VAL A 42 -13.20 -12.22 -20.69
N THR A 43 -14.20 -13.06 -20.90
CA THR A 43 -14.18 -14.46 -20.47
C THR A 43 -13.47 -15.32 -21.52
N LEU A 44 -12.65 -16.26 -21.08
CA LEU A 44 -11.90 -17.21 -21.90
C LEU A 44 -12.33 -18.64 -21.55
N GLY A 45 -12.94 -19.32 -22.52
CA GLY A 45 -13.40 -20.71 -22.37
C GLY A 45 -14.59 -20.87 -21.42
N LYS A 46 -14.95 -22.12 -21.14
CA LYS A 46 -16.16 -22.50 -20.39
C LYS A 46 -16.05 -22.42 -18.86
N ASN A 47 -14.86 -22.18 -18.32
CA ASN A 47 -14.60 -22.16 -16.87
C ASN A 47 -14.61 -20.74 -16.28
N ASP A 48 -15.20 -19.76 -16.98
CA ASP A 48 -15.24 -18.35 -16.57
C ASP A 48 -13.87 -17.72 -16.26
N ALA A 49 -12.79 -18.25 -16.85
CA ALA A 49 -11.46 -17.65 -16.72
C ALA A 49 -11.48 -16.25 -17.35
N LYS A 50 -10.79 -15.29 -16.72
CA LYS A 50 -10.81 -13.89 -17.15
C LYS A 50 -9.47 -13.45 -17.68
N VAL A 51 -9.47 -12.75 -18.81
CA VAL A 51 -8.30 -12.10 -19.40
C VAL A 51 -8.57 -10.63 -19.62
N LEU A 52 -7.52 -9.80 -19.50
CA LEU A 52 -7.59 -8.37 -19.79
C LEU A 52 -7.12 -8.13 -21.22
N LEU A 53 -8.02 -7.73 -22.09
CA LEU A 53 -7.67 -7.21 -23.41
C LEU A 53 -7.30 -5.74 -23.31
N VAL A 54 -6.26 -5.36 -24.05
CA VAL A 54 -5.85 -3.97 -24.24
C VAL A 54 -5.67 -3.74 -25.74
N LYS A 55 -6.36 -2.76 -26.31
CA LYS A 55 -6.14 -2.35 -27.71
C LYS A 55 -5.41 -1.02 -27.74
N GLN A 56 -4.22 -1.01 -28.34
CA GLN A 56 -3.43 0.21 -28.50
C GLN A 56 -2.52 0.11 -29.73
N LYS A 57 -2.39 1.22 -30.45
CA LYS A 57 -1.67 1.34 -31.74
C LYS A 57 -2.16 0.31 -32.76
N GLY A 58 -3.46 0.02 -32.77
CA GLY A 58 -4.07 -0.97 -33.67
C GLY A 58 -3.77 -2.43 -33.34
N GLU A 59 -3.03 -2.72 -32.26
CA GLU A 59 -2.74 -4.08 -31.78
C GLU A 59 -3.62 -4.44 -30.58
N ILE A 60 -4.05 -5.69 -30.49
CA ILE A 60 -4.76 -6.23 -29.32
C ILE A 60 -3.80 -7.15 -28.54
N HIS A 61 -3.61 -6.85 -27.27
CA HIS A 61 -2.84 -7.64 -26.33
C HIS A 61 -3.76 -8.26 -25.27
N ALA A 62 -3.38 -9.43 -24.74
CA ALA A 62 -4.10 -10.12 -23.67
C ALA A 62 -3.18 -10.37 -22.47
N LEU A 63 -3.61 -9.94 -21.29
CA LEU A 63 -2.83 -9.91 -20.05
C LEU A 63 -3.59 -10.54 -18.87
N GLY A 64 -2.87 -10.85 -17.80
CA GLY A 64 -3.45 -11.06 -16.47
C GLY A 64 -4.35 -9.90 -16.03
N THR A 65 -5.40 -10.20 -15.28
CA THR A 65 -6.48 -9.23 -14.95
C THR A 65 -6.24 -8.42 -13.70
N LYS A 66 -5.33 -8.87 -12.82
CA LYS A 66 -5.06 -8.23 -11.52
C LYS A 66 -3.61 -7.81 -11.38
N CYS A 67 -3.38 -6.70 -10.70
CA CYS A 67 -2.05 -6.22 -10.33
C CYS A 67 -1.36 -7.27 -9.44
N THR A 68 -0.11 -7.58 -9.73
CA THR A 68 0.67 -8.60 -9.00
C THR A 68 1.09 -8.19 -7.58
N HIS A 69 0.91 -6.93 -7.19
CA HIS A 69 1.15 -6.45 -5.83
C HIS A 69 0.06 -6.95 -4.86
N TYR A 70 -1.11 -6.28 -4.82
CA TYR A 70 -2.23 -6.63 -3.93
C TYR A 70 -3.51 -7.00 -4.68
N GLY A 71 -3.42 -7.38 -5.95
CA GLY A 71 -4.57 -7.94 -6.69
C GLY A 71 -5.58 -6.91 -7.20
N ALA A 72 -5.22 -5.63 -7.29
CA ALA A 72 -6.09 -4.59 -7.84
C ALA A 72 -6.58 -4.95 -9.26
N PRO A 73 -7.88 -4.81 -9.58
CA PRO A 73 -8.38 -5.09 -10.92
C PRO A 73 -7.85 -4.08 -11.94
N LEU A 74 -7.02 -4.52 -12.87
CA LEU A 74 -6.26 -3.63 -13.77
C LEU A 74 -7.12 -2.90 -14.80
N HIS A 75 -8.29 -3.46 -15.17
CA HIS A 75 -9.24 -2.77 -16.05
C HIS A 75 -9.83 -1.48 -15.44
N THR A 76 -9.74 -1.32 -14.12
CA THR A 76 -10.12 -0.08 -13.41
C THR A 76 -8.94 0.88 -13.23
N GLY A 77 -7.77 0.52 -13.78
CA GLY A 77 -6.56 1.34 -13.77
C GLY A 77 -6.51 2.36 -14.90
N ALA A 78 -5.32 2.94 -15.07
CA ALA A 78 -5.05 3.93 -16.10
C ALA A 78 -4.20 3.31 -17.23
N LEU A 79 -4.67 3.41 -18.47
CA LEU A 79 -3.90 2.99 -19.65
C LEU A 79 -2.96 4.13 -20.07
N GLY A 80 -1.65 3.89 -19.98
CA GLY A 80 -0.61 4.77 -20.51
C GLY A 80 -0.17 4.35 -21.91
N ASP A 81 0.86 5.01 -22.45
CA ASP A 81 1.47 4.55 -23.70
C ASP A 81 2.32 3.30 -23.42
N GLY A 82 1.88 2.15 -23.91
CA GLY A 82 2.54 0.86 -23.76
C GLY A 82 2.43 0.22 -22.36
N ILE A 83 1.71 0.83 -21.41
CA ILE A 83 1.64 0.35 -20.02
C ILE A 83 0.22 0.40 -19.44
N VAL A 84 -0.11 -0.55 -18.56
CA VAL A 84 -1.27 -0.44 -17.65
C VAL A 84 -0.78 -0.07 -16.26
N ARG A 85 -1.29 1.03 -15.71
CA ARG A 85 -1.00 1.46 -14.34
C ARG A 85 -2.10 1.04 -13.38
N CYS A 86 -1.70 0.37 -12.31
CA CYS A 86 -2.56 -0.06 -11.22
C CYS A 86 -3.26 1.14 -10.55
N PRO A 87 -4.58 1.09 -10.36
CA PRO A 87 -5.33 2.18 -9.74
C PRO A 87 -5.00 2.34 -8.26
N TRP A 88 -4.60 1.26 -7.58
CA TRP A 88 -4.44 1.28 -6.14
C TRP A 88 -3.11 1.84 -5.68
N HIS A 89 -2.01 1.40 -6.30
CA HIS A 89 -0.67 1.63 -5.79
C HIS A 89 0.32 2.14 -6.84
N GLY A 90 -0.12 2.35 -8.09
CA GLY A 90 0.70 2.96 -9.13
C GLY A 90 1.68 2.02 -9.88
N ALA A 91 1.74 0.74 -9.53
CA ALA A 91 2.54 -0.27 -10.25
C ALA A 91 2.18 -0.32 -11.74
N CYS A 92 3.16 -0.46 -12.63
CA CYS A 92 2.95 -0.48 -14.08
C CYS A 92 3.39 -1.77 -14.71
N PHE A 93 2.67 -2.20 -15.73
CA PHE A 93 2.96 -3.40 -16.50
C PHE A 93 2.97 -3.08 -17.99
N ASN A 94 3.99 -3.54 -18.69
CA ASN A 94 4.11 -3.44 -20.14
C ASN A 94 2.95 -4.19 -20.81
N ILE A 95 2.22 -3.56 -21.74
CA ILE A 95 1.06 -4.21 -22.37
C ILE A 95 1.43 -5.35 -23.31
N LYS A 96 2.67 -5.36 -23.82
CA LYS A 96 3.14 -6.36 -24.79
C LYS A 96 3.78 -7.54 -24.10
N THR A 97 4.63 -7.29 -23.11
CA THR A 97 5.39 -8.34 -22.43
C THR A 97 4.80 -8.72 -21.08
N GLY A 98 3.96 -7.87 -20.48
CA GLY A 98 3.44 -8.04 -19.13
C GLY A 98 4.47 -7.71 -18.05
N ASP A 99 5.68 -7.32 -18.43
CA ASP A 99 6.75 -7.05 -17.47
C ASP A 99 6.42 -5.87 -16.55
N ILE A 100 6.81 -5.99 -15.28
CA ILE A 100 6.71 -4.88 -14.35
C ILE A 100 7.69 -3.76 -14.74
N GLU A 101 7.12 -2.60 -15.08
CA GLU A 101 7.88 -1.43 -15.51
C GLU A 101 8.08 -0.42 -14.39
N ASP A 102 7.08 -0.29 -13.51
CA ASP A 102 7.07 0.59 -12.35
C ASP A 102 6.45 -0.14 -11.16
N TYR A 103 6.79 0.27 -9.94
CA TYR A 103 6.57 -0.48 -8.71
C TYR A 103 5.46 0.17 -7.86
N PRO A 104 4.88 -0.50 -6.84
CA PRO A 104 5.32 -1.69 -6.10
C PRO A 104 4.95 -3.05 -6.72
N GLY A 105 5.65 -4.10 -6.28
CA GLY A 105 5.50 -5.48 -6.75
C GLY A 105 6.84 -6.11 -7.13
N LEU A 106 6.85 -7.39 -7.48
CA LEU A 106 8.06 -8.05 -8.02
C LEU A 106 7.75 -8.90 -9.25
N ASP A 107 6.53 -9.42 -9.33
CA ASP A 107 6.14 -10.31 -10.41
C ASP A 107 5.54 -9.52 -11.60
N SER A 108 5.87 -9.97 -12.81
CA SER A 108 5.25 -9.55 -14.06
C SER A 108 3.87 -10.20 -14.23
N LEU A 109 3.04 -9.65 -15.12
CA LEU A 109 1.82 -10.28 -15.57
C LEU A 109 2.11 -11.39 -16.59
N PRO A 110 1.31 -12.48 -16.60
CA PRO A 110 1.28 -13.37 -17.74
C PRO A 110 0.70 -12.63 -18.96
N CYS A 111 1.24 -12.95 -20.14
CA CYS A 111 0.67 -12.55 -21.42
C CYS A 111 0.13 -13.78 -22.14
N TYR A 112 -0.98 -13.59 -22.83
CA TYR A 112 -1.65 -14.65 -23.55
C TYR A 112 -1.54 -14.41 -25.05
N LYS A 113 -1.45 -15.48 -25.83
CA LYS A 113 -1.32 -15.38 -27.27
C LYS A 113 -2.64 -14.91 -27.85
N VAL A 114 -2.60 -13.88 -28.68
CA VAL A 114 -3.76 -13.33 -29.40
C VAL A 114 -3.61 -13.62 -30.88
N THR A 115 -4.67 -14.10 -31.52
CA THR A 115 -4.76 -14.17 -32.99
C THR A 115 -6.10 -13.62 -33.44
N ILE A 116 -6.09 -12.83 -34.51
CA ILE A 116 -7.29 -12.26 -35.12
C ILE A 116 -7.43 -12.90 -36.50
N ASP A 117 -8.60 -13.47 -36.80
CA ASP A 117 -8.88 -14.07 -38.11
C ASP A 117 -9.43 -13.06 -39.13
N GLU A 118 -9.64 -13.50 -40.38
CA GLU A 118 -10.15 -12.64 -41.47
C GLU A 118 -11.56 -12.09 -41.20
N ALA A 119 -12.32 -12.69 -40.28
CA ALA A 119 -13.63 -12.21 -39.86
C ALA A 119 -13.54 -11.21 -38.68
N GLY A 120 -12.32 -10.88 -38.24
CA GLY A 120 -12.07 -9.99 -37.11
C GLY A 120 -12.32 -10.64 -35.75
N LEU A 121 -12.42 -11.97 -35.66
CA LEU A 121 -12.62 -12.66 -34.38
C LEU A 121 -11.30 -12.75 -33.60
N VAL A 122 -11.32 -12.20 -32.39
CA VAL A 122 -10.17 -12.22 -31.47
C VAL A 122 -10.19 -13.53 -30.70
N ARG A 123 -9.15 -14.33 -30.90
CA ARG A 123 -8.92 -15.59 -30.19
C ARG A 123 -7.76 -15.44 -29.22
N VAL A 124 -7.95 -15.90 -27.99
CA VAL A 124 -6.92 -15.90 -26.96
C VAL A 124 -6.58 -17.34 -26.59
N GLN A 125 -5.28 -17.65 -26.56
CA GLN A 125 -4.74 -18.91 -26.06
C GLN A 125 -3.89 -18.63 -24.80
N ALA A 126 -4.23 -19.27 -23.70
CA ALA A 126 -3.61 -19.07 -22.39
C ALA A 126 -3.28 -20.39 -21.71
N LYS A 127 -2.18 -20.45 -20.96
CA LYS A 127 -1.89 -21.57 -20.06
C LYS A 127 -2.83 -21.52 -18.85
N VAL A 128 -3.39 -22.66 -18.46
CA VAL A 128 -4.31 -22.75 -17.31
C VAL A 128 -3.66 -22.22 -16.03
N LYS A 129 -2.42 -22.68 -15.75
CA LYS A 129 -1.65 -22.24 -14.58
C LYS A 129 -1.42 -20.72 -14.53
N ASP A 130 -1.22 -20.08 -15.67
CA ASP A 130 -1.00 -18.64 -15.74
C ASP A 130 -2.29 -17.85 -15.46
N LEU A 131 -3.45 -18.39 -15.82
CA LEU A 131 -4.76 -17.82 -15.47
C LEU A 131 -5.05 -17.92 -13.97
N GLU A 132 -4.70 -19.06 -13.35
CA GLU A 132 -4.89 -19.29 -11.91
C GLU A 132 -3.97 -18.43 -11.04
N ILE A 133 -2.68 -18.38 -11.40
CA ILE A 133 -1.66 -17.68 -10.62
C ILE A 133 -1.69 -16.16 -10.89
N ASN A 134 -2.02 -15.73 -12.11
CA ASN A 134 -2.08 -14.33 -12.56
C ASN A 134 -0.77 -13.54 -12.34
N LYS A 135 0.37 -14.23 -12.25
CA LYS A 135 1.68 -13.59 -12.10
C LYS A 135 2.79 -14.52 -12.53
N ARG A 136 3.92 -13.96 -12.94
CA ARG A 136 5.13 -14.71 -13.30
C ARG A 136 6.38 -13.97 -12.86
N VAL A 137 7.44 -14.71 -12.61
CA VAL A 137 8.78 -14.16 -12.43
C VAL A 137 9.40 -13.97 -13.82
N LYS A 138 10.16 -12.90 -14.05
CA LYS A 138 10.93 -12.71 -15.28
C LYS A 138 12.12 -13.70 -15.29
N ASP A 139 12.48 -14.18 -16.48
CA ASP A 139 13.61 -15.09 -16.64
C ASP A 139 14.90 -14.48 -16.07
N MET A 140 15.73 -15.34 -15.49
CA MET A 140 16.96 -14.96 -14.81
C MET A 140 18.13 -15.77 -15.35
N CYS A 141 19.29 -15.11 -15.51
CA CYS A 141 20.51 -15.81 -15.87
C CYS A 141 21.02 -16.68 -14.71
N GLU A 142 21.76 -17.73 -15.05
CA GLU A 142 22.43 -18.56 -14.06
C GLU A 142 23.70 -17.89 -13.53
N TYR A 143 24.10 -18.29 -12.32
CA TYR A 143 25.39 -17.91 -11.76
C TYR A 143 26.52 -18.67 -12.48
N ASP A 144 27.52 -17.93 -12.96
CA ASP A 144 28.74 -18.48 -13.55
C ASP A 144 29.91 -18.31 -12.59
N PHE A 145 30.40 -19.43 -12.04
CA PHE A 145 31.52 -19.45 -11.11
C PHE A 145 32.84 -18.95 -11.73
N LYS A 146 32.94 -18.83 -13.06
CA LYS A 146 34.09 -18.24 -13.75
C LYS A 146 34.05 -16.72 -13.76
N ASN A 147 32.87 -16.12 -13.58
CA ASN A 147 32.74 -14.68 -13.46
C ASN A 147 33.11 -14.25 -12.03
N SER A 148 34.32 -13.71 -11.86
CA SER A 148 34.84 -13.27 -10.57
C SER A 148 34.23 -11.97 -10.04
N LYS A 149 33.36 -11.30 -10.82
CA LYS A 149 32.75 -10.03 -10.42
C LYS A 149 31.81 -10.22 -9.23
N THR A 150 31.93 -9.36 -8.22
CA THR A 150 31.10 -9.38 -7.02
C THR A 150 30.32 -8.09 -6.85
N VAL A 151 29.00 -8.20 -6.65
CA VAL A 151 28.13 -7.11 -6.23
C VAL A 151 27.79 -7.29 -4.75
N LEU A 152 28.08 -6.27 -3.94
CA LEU A 152 27.58 -6.17 -2.56
C LEU A 152 26.37 -5.24 -2.51
N ILE A 153 25.29 -5.71 -1.89
CA ILE A 153 24.06 -4.96 -1.66
C ILE A 153 23.92 -4.75 -0.15
N ILE A 154 23.99 -3.49 0.30
CA ILE A 154 23.95 -3.13 1.73
C ILE A 154 22.55 -2.60 2.08
N GLY A 155 21.74 -3.45 2.70
CA GLY A 155 20.36 -3.18 3.08
C GLY A 155 19.46 -4.40 2.88
N GLY A 156 18.42 -4.55 3.71
CA GLY A 156 17.42 -5.63 3.65
C GLY A 156 16.03 -5.15 3.22
N GLY A 157 15.96 -4.06 2.44
CA GLY A 157 14.70 -3.42 2.04
C GLY A 157 14.20 -3.79 0.64
N PRO A 158 13.11 -3.15 0.17
CA PRO A 158 12.57 -3.34 -1.18
C PRO A 158 13.58 -3.03 -2.29
N ALA A 159 14.41 -1.99 -2.11
CA ALA A 159 15.48 -1.66 -3.06
C ALA A 159 16.50 -2.78 -3.20
N ALA A 160 16.90 -3.40 -2.09
CA ALA A 160 17.86 -4.49 -2.06
C ALA A 160 17.32 -5.74 -2.77
N ALA A 161 16.08 -6.13 -2.43
CA ALA A 161 15.41 -7.28 -3.05
C ALA A 161 15.30 -7.11 -4.56
N THR A 162 14.83 -5.95 -5.03
CA THR A 162 14.72 -5.68 -6.47
C THR A 162 16.08 -5.61 -7.14
N CYS A 163 17.10 -5.01 -6.53
CA CYS A 163 18.44 -4.98 -7.12
C CYS A 163 18.99 -6.40 -7.32
N ALA A 164 18.92 -7.24 -6.28
CA ALA A 164 19.42 -8.62 -6.34
C ALA A 164 18.71 -9.44 -7.43
N GLU A 165 17.38 -9.33 -7.52
CA GLU A 165 16.57 -10.00 -8.54
C GLU A 165 16.84 -9.44 -9.95
N SER A 166 16.85 -8.12 -10.11
CA SER A 166 17.08 -7.49 -11.41
C SER A 166 18.50 -7.73 -11.94
N LEU A 167 19.52 -7.86 -11.09
CA LEU A 167 20.87 -8.24 -11.55
C LEU A 167 20.83 -9.56 -12.33
N ARG A 168 20.13 -10.58 -11.81
CA ARG A 168 19.96 -11.87 -12.50
C ARG A 168 19.07 -11.75 -13.74
N GLN A 169 18.01 -10.95 -13.68
CA GLN A 169 17.13 -10.71 -14.84
C GLN A 169 17.84 -10.01 -16.00
N GLU A 170 18.85 -9.19 -15.69
CA GLU A 170 19.56 -8.36 -16.66
C GLU A 170 20.93 -8.92 -17.08
N GLY A 171 21.21 -10.17 -16.69
CA GLY A 171 22.35 -10.94 -17.19
C GLY A 171 23.63 -10.84 -16.35
N PHE A 172 23.57 -10.35 -15.11
CA PHE A 172 24.72 -10.40 -14.21
C PHE A 172 24.93 -11.84 -13.71
N THR A 173 25.98 -12.50 -14.19
CA THR A 173 26.31 -13.90 -13.84
C THR A 173 27.27 -14.04 -12.66
N GLY A 174 27.85 -12.94 -12.15
CA GLY A 174 28.82 -12.96 -11.04
C GLY A 174 28.20 -13.18 -9.66
N LYS A 175 29.01 -13.02 -8.61
CA LYS A 175 28.57 -13.21 -7.22
C LYS A 175 27.71 -12.04 -6.74
N ILE A 176 26.57 -12.33 -6.12
CA ILE A 176 25.69 -11.32 -5.48
C ILE A 176 25.62 -11.65 -3.99
N ILE A 177 25.90 -10.67 -3.14
CA ILE A 177 25.79 -10.79 -1.68
C ILE A 177 24.90 -9.66 -1.16
N LEU A 178 23.76 -10.03 -0.57
CA LEU A 178 22.84 -9.12 0.13
C LEU A 178 23.12 -9.18 1.63
N ILE A 179 23.46 -8.03 2.22
CA ILE A 179 23.76 -7.90 3.65
C ILE A 179 22.65 -7.10 4.33
N SER A 180 22.11 -7.64 5.40
CA SER A 180 21.01 -7.03 6.15
C SER A 180 21.23 -7.14 7.65
N LYS A 181 21.08 -6.01 8.35
CA LYS A 181 21.07 -5.95 9.81
C LYS A 181 19.92 -6.74 10.42
N GLU A 182 18.76 -6.76 9.77
CA GLU A 182 17.61 -7.54 10.23
C GLU A 182 17.86 -9.05 10.00
N LYS A 183 17.41 -9.90 10.93
CA LYS A 183 17.57 -11.37 10.86
C LYS A 183 16.58 -12.08 9.92
N VAL A 184 15.87 -11.31 9.09
CA VAL A 184 14.83 -11.79 8.18
C VAL A 184 15.11 -11.33 6.77
N LEU A 185 14.60 -12.08 5.79
CA LEU A 185 14.67 -11.69 4.38
C LEU A 185 13.88 -10.40 4.14
N PRO A 186 14.19 -9.65 3.06
CA PRO A 186 13.40 -8.49 2.67
C PRO A 186 11.90 -8.78 2.64
N TYR A 187 11.12 -7.90 3.26
CA TYR A 187 9.69 -8.04 3.45
C TYR A 187 8.95 -6.73 3.17
N ASP A 188 7.63 -6.83 3.08
CA ASP A 188 6.75 -5.69 2.90
C ASP A 188 6.63 -4.83 4.16
N ARG A 189 7.49 -3.82 4.24
CA ARG A 189 7.58 -2.89 5.38
C ARG A 189 6.34 -2.01 5.53
N VAL A 190 5.48 -1.88 4.52
CA VAL A 190 4.26 -1.06 4.65
C VAL A 190 3.26 -1.66 5.64
N LYS A 191 3.45 -2.93 6.03
CA LYS A 191 2.63 -3.63 7.04
C LYS A 191 2.97 -3.21 8.48
N VAL A 192 4.20 -2.79 8.75
CA VAL A 192 4.72 -2.52 10.10
C VAL A 192 3.83 -1.56 10.90
N SER A 193 3.33 -0.50 10.27
CA SER A 193 2.49 0.53 10.92
C SER A 193 0.98 0.29 10.76
N LYS A 194 0.56 -0.65 9.90
CA LYS A 194 -0.86 -0.85 9.53
C LYS A 194 -1.47 -2.11 10.14
N VAL A 195 -0.66 -3.15 10.33
CA VAL A 195 -1.07 -4.44 10.89
C VAL A 195 0.05 -4.91 11.80
N MET A 196 0.00 -4.60 13.10
CA MET A 196 1.13 -4.87 14.00
C MET A 196 1.22 -6.34 14.47
N ASN A 197 0.19 -7.14 14.23
CA ASN A 197 0.10 -8.57 14.60
C ASN A 197 0.39 -9.51 13.42
N PHE A 198 1.37 -9.19 12.58
CA PHE A 198 1.65 -9.94 11.36
C PHE A 198 2.81 -10.94 11.51
N ASP A 199 2.76 -12.06 10.79
CA ASP A 199 3.91 -12.95 10.61
C ASP A 199 4.80 -12.43 9.49
N VAL A 200 5.97 -11.91 9.84
CA VAL A 200 6.92 -11.31 8.88
C VAL A 200 7.27 -12.25 7.72
N ASN A 201 7.34 -13.56 7.96
CA ASN A 201 7.73 -14.52 6.93
C ASN A 201 6.67 -14.66 5.82
N LYS A 202 5.38 -14.43 6.14
CA LYS A 202 4.30 -14.41 5.15
C LYS A 202 4.33 -13.17 4.26
N PHE A 203 5.00 -12.12 4.71
CA PHE A 203 5.17 -10.87 3.97
C PHE A 203 6.59 -10.70 3.41
N SER A 204 7.41 -11.75 3.44
CA SER A 204 8.67 -11.79 2.70
C SER A 204 8.41 -11.55 1.21
N LEU A 205 9.21 -10.68 0.62
CA LEU A 205 9.12 -10.32 -0.79
C LEU A 205 9.41 -11.51 -1.71
N ARG A 206 10.37 -12.33 -1.31
CA ARG A 206 10.70 -13.62 -1.93
C ARG A 206 10.92 -14.66 -0.84
N GLN A 207 10.57 -15.91 -1.14
CA GLN A 207 10.79 -17.03 -0.24
C GLN A 207 12.28 -17.41 -0.20
N PRO A 208 12.78 -18.07 0.85
CA PRO A 208 14.19 -18.46 0.94
C PRO A 208 14.70 -19.27 -0.27
N SER A 209 13.85 -20.13 -0.85
CA SER A 209 14.21 -20.93 -2.04
C SER A 209 14.62 -20.06 -3.22
N PHE A 210 13.95 -18.92 -3.45
CA PHE A 210 14.29 -17.99 -4.54
C PHE A 210 15.77 -17.55 -4.49
N TYR A 211 16.25 -17.15 -3.32
CA TYR A 211 17.64 -16.69 -3.17
C TYR A 211 18.63 -17.84 -3.40
N ASN A 212 18.31 -19.05 -2.93
CA ASN A 212 19.13 -20.25 -3.11
C ASN A 212 19.16 -20.73 -4.58
N ASP A 213 18.01 -20.71 -5.25
CA ASP A 213 17.84 -21.14 -6.64
C ASP A 213 18.61 -20.22 -7.58
N HIS A 214 18.62 -18.91 -7.31
CA HIS A 214 19.32 -17.89 -8.10
C HIS A 214 20.74 -17.54 -7.61
N LYS A 215 21.28 -18.32 -6.65
CA LYS A 215 22.62 -18.14 -6.08
C LYS A 215 22.88 -16.69 -5.63
N ILE A 216 21.95 -16.15 -4.85
CA ILE A 216 22.07 -14.86 -4.17
C ILE A 216 22.42 -15.17 -2.72
N GLU A 217 23.63 -14.82 -2.29
CA GLU A 217 24.07 -15.03 -0.92
C GLU A 217 23.39 -13.99 -0.01
N THR A 218 22.78 -14.43 1.10
CA THR A 218 22.18 -13.53 2.08
C THR A 218 22.91 -13.61 3.41
N LYS A 219 23.45 -12.48 3.88
CA LYS A 219 24.07 -12.28 5.19
C LYS A 219 23.09 -11.51 6.09
N LEU A 220 22.23 -12.24 6.79
CA LEU A 220 21.21 -11.68 7.67
C LEU A 220 21.74 -11.52 9.10
N GLY A 221 21.25 -10.51 9.83
CA GLY A 221 21.72 -10.21 11.18
C GLY A 221 23.14 -9.64 11.23
N GLN A 222 23.65 -9.11 10.11
CA GLN A 222 24.99 -8.51 10.00
C GLN A 222 24.87 -7.07 9.53
N GLU A 223 25.56 -6.16 10.21
CA GLU A 223 25.55 -4.72 9.92
C GLU A 223 26.87 -4.30 9.25
N ALA A 224 26.78 -3.54 8.16
CA ALA A 224 27.94 -2.86 7.61
C ALA A 224 28.28 -1.64 8.48
N ILE A 225 29.54 -1.55 8.92
CA ILE A 225 30.01 -0.52 9.85
C ILE A 225 31.18 0.30 9.29
N GLY A 226 31.73 -0.06 8.13
CA GLY A 226 32.80 0.69 7.48
C GLY A 226 32.81 0.47 5.97
N LEU A 227 33.20 1.52 5.23
CA LEU A 227 33.41 1.51 3.78
C LEU A 227 34.77 2.13 3.46
N ASP A 228 35.66 1.34 2.88
CA ASP A 228 36.89 1.80 2.25
C ASP A 228 36.69 1.81 0.72
N THR A 229 36.65 3.00 0.13
CA THR A 229 36.45 3.19 -1.32
C THR A 229 37.74 3.10 -2.13
N ASP A 230 38.91 3.15 -1.48
CA ASP A 230 40.20 3.02 -2.17
C ASP A 230 40.53 1.55 -2.38
N GLU A 231 40.24 0.71 -1.38
CA GLU A 231 40.45 -0.74 -1.44
C GLU A 231 39.21 -1.54 -1.87
N ASN A 232 38.07 -0.86 -2.09
CA ASN A 232 36.76 -1.44 -2.39
C ASN A 232 36.32 -2.51 -1.37
N ILE A 233 36.34 -2.15 -0.08
CA ILE A 233 36.03 -3.04 1.04
C ILE A 233 34.85 -2.52 1.87
N ILE A 234 33.96 -3.44 2.26
CA ILE A 234 32.99 -3.26 3.34
C ILE A 234 33.46 -4.02 4.58
N THR A 235 33.42 -3.37 5.73
CA THR A 235 33.65 -3.99 7.04
C THR A 235 32.32 -4.23 7.73
N LEU A 236 32.11 -5.44 8.22
CA LEU A 236 30.93 -5.85 8.98
C LEU A 236 31.17 -5.81 10.49
N ASP A 237 30.09 -5.76 11.26
CA ASP A 237 30.08 -5.74 12.73
C ASP A 237 30.76 -6.95 13.40
N ASN A 238 30.83 -8.08 12.70
CA ASN A 238 31.57 -9.27 13.10
C ASN A 238 33.07 -9.24 12.72
N SER A 239 33.59 -8.08 12.28
CA SER A 239 34.97 -7.88 11.77
C SER A 239 35.28 -8.58 10.43
N GLU A 240 34.30 -9.19 9.77
CA GLU A 240 34.47 -9.72 8.42
C GLU A 240 34.65 -8.55 7.43
N THR A 241 35.57 -8.71 6.48
CA THR A 241 35.80 -7.75 5.41
C THR A 241 35.44 -8.38 4.07
N LEU A 242 34.70 -7.63 3.25
CA LEU A 242 34.20 -8.10 1.96
C LEU A 242 34.65 -7.14 0.85
N LYS A 243 35.34 -7.68 -0.15
CA LYS A 243 35.70 -6.93 -1.37
C LYS A 243 34.52 -6.90 -2.35
N TYR A 244 34.42 -5.81 -3.10
CA TYR A 244 33.41 -5.65 -4.15
C TYR A 244 34.00 -5.16 -5.46
N ASP A 245 33.37 -5.54 -6.58
CA ASP A 245 33.54 -4.86 -7.86
C ASP A 245 32.47 -3.78 -8.04
N TYR A 246 31.27 -4.01 -7.49
CA TYR A 246 30.18 -3.05 -7.46
C TYR A 246 29.50 -3.04 -6.09
N LEU A 247 29.10 -1.86 -5.65
CA LEU A 247 28.44 -1.65 -4.36
C LEU A 247 27.10 -0.94 -4.56
N PHE A 248 26.04 -1.46 -3.95
CA PHE A 248 24.74 -0.79 -3.89
C PHE A 248 24.36 -0.50 -2.44
N LEU A 249 24.35 0.78 -2.08
CA LEU A 249 23.96 1.29 -0.76
C LEU A 249 22.46 1.55 -0.72
N CYS A 250 21.72 0.84 0.13
CA CYS A 250 20.27 1.00 0.25
C CYS A 250 19.76 0.72 1.68
N THR A 251 20.49 1.24 2.67
CA THR A 251 20.25 1.03 4.11
C THR A 251 18.97 1.66 4.65
N GLY A 252 18.33 2.54 3.88
CA GLY A 252 17.06 3.17 4.21
C GLY A 252 17.15 4.18 5.36
N CYS A 253 16.00 4.54 5.93
CA CYS A 253 15.91 5.46 7.06
C CYS A 253 15.75 4.77 8.43
N LYS A 254 15.98 5.53 9.52
CA LYS A 254 15.76 5.20 10.93
C LYS A 254 14.84 6.26 11.58
N ALA A 255 14.05 5.87 12.57
CA ALA A 255 13.17 6.81 13.27
C ALA A 255 13.99 7.87 14.02
N ARG A 256 13.50 9.12 14.05
CA ARG A 256 14.06 10.16 14.94
C ARG A 256 13.55 9.90 16.37
N VAL A 257 14.50 9.78 17.29
CA VAL A 257 14.22 9.69 18.73
C VAL A 257 14.65 11.02 19.35
N PRO A 258 13.76 11.68 20.12
CA PRO A 258 14.10 12.95 20.76
C PRO A 258 15.05 12.71 21.94
N ASP A 259 16.00 13.61 22.15
CA ASP A 259 16.88 13.59 23.31
C ASP A 259 16.16 14.20 24.51
N LEU A 260 15.38 13.39 25.21
CA LEU A 260 14.55 13.79 26.35
C LEU A 260 14.72 12.81 27.51
N SER A 261 14.59 13.32 28.73
CA SER A 261 14.63 12.49 29.94
C SER A 261 13.51 11.45 29.90
N GLY A 262 13.87 10.19 30.19
CA GLY A 262 12.96 9.05 30.21
C GLY A 262 12.60 8.46 28.84
N VAL A 263 13.20 8.92 27.73
CA VAL A 263 12.86 8.41 26.38
C VAL A 263 13.15 6.90 26.20
N ASN A 264 14.03 6.33 27.04
CA ASN A 264 14.45 4.92 26.98
C ASN A 264 13.60 3.98 27.86
N LEU A 265 12.48 4.44 28.43
CA LEU A 265 11.55 3.57 29.17
C LEU A 265 10.99 2.48 28.24
N GLU A 266 10.79 1.27 28.75
CA GLU A 266 10.65 0.04 27.93
C GLU A 266 9.38 0.02 27.05
N ASN A 267 8.33 0.72 27.47
CA ASN A 267 7.03 0.86 26.79
C ASN A 267 6.92 2.14 25.95
N ILE A 268 8.05 2.76 25.62
CA ILE A 268 8.17 3.79 24.58
C ILE A 268 8.74 3.14 23.33
N PHE A 269 8.00 3.24 22.23
CA PHE A 269 8.32 2.56 20.98
C PHE A 269 8.52 3.56 19.85
N ILE A 270 9.30 3.14 18.86
CA ILE A 270 9.26 3.67 17.49
C ILE A 270 8.58 2.62 16.60
N LEU A 271 8.34 2.91 15.32
CA LEU A 271 7.86 1.93 14.35
C LEU A 271 8.66 2.03 13.06
N ARG A 272 9.62 1.12 12.87
CA ARG A 272 10.44 1.04 11.66
C ARG A 272 10.60 -0.38 11.11
N ASN A 273 10.69 -1.37 11.98
CA ASN A 273 10.86 -2.77 11.60
C ASN A 273 9.77 -3.65 12.24
N TYR A 274 9.71 -4.93 11.84
CA TYR A 274 8.70 -5.86 12.36
C TYR A 274 8.80 -6.08 13.87
N THR A 275 10.01 -6.08 14.46
CA THR A 275 10.18 -6.27 15.90
C THR A 275 9.57 -5.13 16.70
N ASP A 276 9.63 -3.90 16.18
CA ASP A 276 9.00 -2.73 16.79
C ASP A 276 7.47 -2.90 16.85
N SER A 277 6.86 -3.31 15.73
CA SER A 277 5.40 -3.54 15.66
C SER A 277 4.96 -4.67 16.58
N HIS A 278 5.74 -5.76 16.69
CA HIS A 278 5.46 -6.85 17.61
C HIS A 278 5.61 -6.42 19.06
N ALA A 279 6.56 -5.53 19.37
CA ALA A 279 6.74 -5.00 20.72
C ALA A 279 5.54 -4.16 21.15
N VAL A 280 5.03 -3.29 20.27
CA VAL A 280 3.79 -2.55 20.50
C VAL A 280 2.61 -3.52 20.69
N GLN A 281 2.44 -4.47 19.77
CA GLN A 281 1.33 -5.43 19.80
C GLN A 281 1.24 -6.20 21.13
N LYS A 282 2.38 -6.58 21.71
CA LYS A 282 2.43 -7.32 22.99
C LYS A 282 1.91 -6.51 24.18
N VAL A 283 1.98 -5.19 24.12
CA VAL A 283 1.60 -4.33 25.25
C VAL A 283 0.22 -3.70 25.10
N LEU A 284 -0.41 -3.75 23.91
CA LEU A 284 -1.77 -3.24 23.70
C LEU A 284 -2.76 -3.91 24.66
N HIS A 285 -3.62 -3.11 25.27
CA HIS A 285 -4.63 -3.60 26.20
C HIS A 285 -5.78 -2.60 26.36
N PRO A 286 -7.06 -3.04 26.45
CA PRO A 286 -8.22 -2.13 26.55
C PRO A 286 -8.21 -1.17 27.74
N ASN A 287 -7.40 -1.43 28.77
CA ASN A 287 -7.29 -0.57 29.96
C ASN A 287 -6.11 0.41 29.91
N LYS A 288 -5.29 0.39 28.84
CA LYS A 288 -4.07 1.21 28.75
C LYS A 288 -4.31 2.52 28.00
N HIS A 289 -3.65 3.58 28.47
CA HIS A 289 -3.65 4.88 27.81
C HIS A 289 -2.48 5.00 26.83
N MET A 290 -2.78 5.16 25.54
CA MET A 290 -1.77 5.31 24.50
C MET A 290 -1.55 6.78 24.14
N VAL A 291 -0.29 7.18 24.07
CA VAL A 291 0.15 8.45 23.50
C VAL A 291 0.91 8.21 22.20
N ILE A 292 0.62 8.99 21.17
CA ILE A 292 1.33 8.99 19.90
C ILE A 292 1.95 10.36 19.72
N TYR A 293 3.28 10.41 19.61
CA TYR A 293 4.00 11.64 19.41
C TYR A 293 4.37 11.82 17.94
N GLY A 294 3.57 12.60 17.21
CA GLY A 294 3.77 12.90 15.80
C GLY A 294 2.48 12.83 14.98
N LEU A 295 2.33 13.82 14.09
CA LEU A 295 1.15 14.01 13.22
C LEU A 295 1.39 13.55 11.77
N GLY A 296 2.46 12.78 11.55
CA GLY A 296 2.85 12.23 10.24
C GLY A 296 2.21 10.85 9.96
N PHE A 297 2.49 10.28 8.79
CA PHE A 297 1.87 9.03 8.33
C PHE A 297 2.00 7.88 9.33
N ILE A 298 3.21 7.61 9.85
CA ILE A 298 3.43 6.51 10.80
C ILE A 298 2.63 6.71 12.09
N GLY A 299 2.59 7.94 12.62
CA GLY A 299 1.81 8.26 13.82
C GLY A 299 0.31 8.07 13.58
N MET A 300 -0.22 8.58 12.47
CA MET A 300 -1.64 8.47 12.14
C MET A 300 -2.06 7.03 11.79
N GLU A 301 -1.20 6.26 11.12
CA GLU A 301 -1.45 4.83 10.85
C GLU A 301 -1.43 4.00 12.14
N ALA A 302 -0.47 4.24 13.03
CA ALA A 302 -0.40 3.59 14.33
C ALA A 302 -1.63 3.94 15.18
N ALA A 303 -2.05 5.20 15.18
CA ALA A 303 -3.28 5.64 15.85
C ALA A 303 -4.49 4.87 15.31
N SER A 304 -4.62 4.80 13.98
CA SER A 304 -5.71 4.07 13.34
C SER A 304 -5.75 2.59 13.74
N TYR A 305 -4.59 1.97 13.98
CA TYR A 305 -4.52 0.58 14.43
C TYR A 305 -4.88 0.42 15.92
N CYS A 306 -4.55 1.40 16.77
CA CYS A 306 -4.64 1.26 18.23
C CYS A 306 -5.94 1.78 18.85
N ILE A 307 -6.72 2.59 18.15
CA ILE A 307 -7.94 3.26 18.67
C ILE A 307 -8.93 2.30 19.35
N ASP A 308 -9.15 1.11 18.80
CA ASP A 308 -10.07 0.10 19.30
C ASP A 308 -9.42 -0.94 20.23
N LYS A 309 -8.14 -0.75 20.57
CA LYS A 309 -7.33 -1.70 21.36
C LYS A 309 -6.81 -1.13 22.68
N CYS A 310 -7.11 0.13 22.98
CA CYS A 310 -6.65 0.88 24.14
C CYS A 310 -7.81 1.64 24.80
N ALA A 311 -7.66 2.02 26.08
CA ALA A 311 -8.66 2.81 26.81
C ALA A 311 -8.82 4.20 26.20
N SER A 312 -7.72 4.77 25.70
CA SER A 312 -7.70 6.04 25.00
C SER A 312 -6.48 6.15 24.11
N VAL A 313 -6.60 6.89 23.01
CA VAL A 313 -5.48 7.30 22.16
C VAL A 313 -5.40 8.82 22.15
N THR A 314 -4.26 9.38 22.52
CA THR A 314 -3.96 10.81 22.43
C THR A 314 -2.81 11.05 21.47
N ILE A 315 -3.00 11.89 20.47
CA ILE A 315 -1.98 12.26 19.49
C ILE A 315 -1.47 13.67 19.80
N ILE A 316 -0.15 13.79 19.90
CA ILE A 316 0.53 15.04 20.25
C ILE A 316 1.41 15.47 19.08
N GLY A 317 1.37 16.75 18.73
CA GLY A 317 2.25 17.30 17.71
C GLY A 317 2.44 18.80 17.81
N ARG A 318 3.55 19.26 17.23
CA ARG A 318 3.92 20.68 17.17
C ARG A 318 3.09 21.46 16.16
N ASP A 319 2.61 20.78 15.12
CA ASP A 319 1.71 21.36 14.13
C ASP A 319 0.28 21.40 14.67
N ASN A 320 -0.62 22.10 13.98
CA ASN A 320 -2.02 22.24 14.36
C ASN A 320 -2.99 21.40 13.52
N VAL A 321 -2.48 20.67 12.53
CA VAL A 321 -3.26 19.85 11.60
C VAL A 321 -2.45 18.61 11.21
N PRO A 322 -3.03 17.40 11.25
CA PRO A 322 -2.33 16.20 10.81
C PRO A 322 -2.08 16.21 9.30
N LEU A 323 -0.90 15.74 8.88
CA LEU A 323 -0.51 15.60 7.48
C LEU A 323 -0.59 16.90 6.63
N ASP A 324 -0.59 18.08 7.26
CA ASP A 324 -0.74 19.39 6.60
C ASP A 324 0.29 19.60 5.48
N ALA A 325 1.55 19.26 5.74
CA ALA A 325 2.64 19.44 4.78
C ALA A 325 2.47 18.64 3.47
N ILE A 326 1.62 17.60 3.47
CA ILE A 326 1.43 16.71 2.32
C ILE A 326 0.04 16.85 1.72
N PHE A 327 -1.01 16.82 2.55
CA PHE A 327 -2.39 16.89 2.07
C PHE A 327 -3.00 18.30 2.14
N GLY A 328 -2.35 19.23 2.83
CA GLY A 328 -2.89 20.56 3.10
C GLY A 328 -3.95 20.57 4.19
N ARG A 329 -4.21 21.77 4.68
CA ARG A 329 -5.00 22.04 5.89
C ARG A 329 -6.43 21.49 5.86
N GLU A 330 -7.14 21.66 4.75
CA GLU A 330 -8.55 21.24 4.65
C GLU A 330 -8.70 19.72 4.77
N ILE A 331 -7.91 18.98 4.00
CA ILE A 331 -7.89 17.51 4.05
C ILE A 331 -7.39 17.03 5.41
N GLY A 332 -6.32 17.64 5.95
CA GLY A 332 -5.81 17.31 7.27
C GLY A 332 -6.83 17.53 8.40
N ASN A 333 -7.61 18.61 8.36
CA ASN A 333 -8.70 18.84 9.33
C ASN A 333 -9.79 17.79 9.22
N ARG A 334 -10.18 17.40 8.00
CA ARG A 334 -11.14 16.32 7.82
C ARG A 334 -10.64 14.99 8.37
N ILE A 335 -9.35 14.68 8.17
CA ILE A 335 -8.69 13.51 8.78
C ILE A 335 -8.75 13.61 10.31
N ARG A 336 -8.42 14.77 10.90
CA ARG A 336 -8.54 14.99 12.36
C ARG A 336 -9.96 14.65 12.84
N GLU A 337 -10.98 15.20 12.19
CA GLU A 337 -12.38 14.97 12.56
C GLU A 337 -12.76 13.48 12.52
N GLU A 338 -12.32 12.72 11.52
CA GLU A 338 -12.53 11.25 11.52
C GLU A 338 -11.91 10.57 12.74
N PHE A 339 -10.71 10.96 13.13
CA PHE A 339 -10.06 10.39 14.31
C PHE A 339 -10.77 10.79 15.62
N GLU A 340 -11.22 12.04 15.73
CA GLU A 340 -11.97 12.54 16.88
C GLU A 340 -13.33 11.85 17.01
N THR A 341 -14.06 11.60 15.91
CA THR A 341 -15.31 10.82 15.95
C THR A 341 -15.11 9.37 16.41
N LYS A 342 -13.89 8.84 16.30
CA LYS A 342 -13.48 7.54 16.85
C LYS A 342 -12.90 7.62 18.27
N GLY A 343 -12.98 8.77 18.92
CA GLY A 343 -12.58 8.96 20.33
C GLY A 343 -11.11 9.33 20.53
N THR A 344 -10.37 9.61 19.44
CA THR A 344 -8.98 10.10 19.54
C THR A 344 -8.95 11.53 20.06
N LYS A 345 -8.00 11.83 20.95
CA LYS A 345 -7.74 13.20 21.42
C LYS A 345 -6.52 13.77 20.72
N PHE A 346 -6.58 15.03 20.29
CA PHE A 346 -5.43 15.74 19.74
C PHE A 346 -4.92 16.82 20.71
N ILE A 347 -3.61 16.91 20.85
CA ILE A 347 -2.93 18.01 21.54
C ILE A 347 -1.96 18.64 20.54
N PHE A 348 -2.40 19.78 19.99
CA PHE A 348 -1.65 20.55 19.01
C PHE A 348 -0.76 21.60 19.64
N ASN A 349 0.15 22.16 18.83
CA ASN A 349 1.09 23.23 19.23
C ASN A 349 1.85 22.90 20.52
N ASN A 350 2.14 21.61 20.74
CA ASN A 350 2.75 21.14 21.97
C ASN A 350 3.80 20.07 21.65
N SER A 351 4.69 19.83 22.60
CA SER A 351 5.73 18.81 22.52
C SER A 351 5.88 18.12 23.86
N ILE A 352 6.46 16.93 23.87
CA ILE A 352 6.83 16.26 25.12
C ILE A 352 8.10 16.93 25.67
N SER A 353 8.11 17.29 26.95
CA SER A 353 9.30 17.76 27.66
C SER A 353 10.00 16.63 28.42
N LYS A 354 9.24 15.68 28.97
CA LYS A 354 9.78 14.57 29.77
C LYS A 354 8.86 13.36 29.77
N PHE A 355 9.46 12.17 29.78
CA PHE A 355 8.78 10.92 30.06
C PHE A 355 9.03 10.53 31.52
N LEU A 356 7.97 10.16 32.24
CA LEU A 356 7.99 9.88 33.67
C LEU A 356 7.64 8.40 33.89
N ALA A 357 8.47 7.71 34.68
CA ALA A 357 8.24 6.32 35.04
C ALA A 357 7.06 6.16 36.02
N LYS A 358 6.56 4.94 36.17
CA LYS A 358 5.57 4.60 37.20
C LYS A 358 6.24 4.63 38.58
N GLU A 359 5.46 5.00 39.59
CA GLU A 359 5.95 5.08 40.98
C GLU A 359 6.42 3.73 41.53
N ASP A 360 5.88 2.62 41.01
CA ASP A 360 6.22 1.25 41.39
C ASP A 360 7.21 0.57 40.44
N ASN A 361 7.62 1.24 39.34
CA ASN A 361 8.60 0.70 38.39
C ASN A 361 9.28 1.80 37.54
N ASP A 362 10.54 2.08 37.88
CA ASP A 362 11.38 3.12 37.26
C ASP A 362 11.70 2.88 35.77
N ASN A 363 11.43 1.69 35.23
CA ASN A 363 11.71 1.33 33.83
C ASN A 363 10.48 1.46 32.91
N ILE A 364 9.29 1.67 33.48
CA ILE A 364 8.02 1.65 32.74
C ILE A 364 7.41 3.05 32.77
N LEU A 365 7.07 3.59 31.60
CA LEU A 365 6.30 4.82 31.44
C LEU A 365 4.98 4.72 32.21
N GLY A 366 4.74 5.74 33.03
CA GLY A 366 3.46 6.00 33.67
C GLY A 366 2.84 7.31 33.21
N LYS A 367 3.65 8.35 32.97
CA LYS A 367 3.16 9.69 32.63
C LYS A 367 4.06 10.40 31.61
N ILE A 368 3.48 11.36 30.90
CA ILE A 368 4.17 12.24 29.95
C ILE A 368 3.95 13.68 30.40
N GLU A 369 5.04 14.42 30.58
CA GLU A 369 5.02 15.86 30.80
C GLU A 369 5.16 16.57 29.44
N LEU A 370 4.29 17.55 29.22
CA LEU A 370 4.26 18.39 28.04
C LEU A 370 5.07 19.67 28.24
N SER A 371 5.46 20.32 27.15
CA SER A 371 6.26 21.55 27.22
C SER A 371 5.52 22.74 27.84
N ASN A 372 4.20 22.67 27.98
CA ASN A 372 3.39 23.63 28.72
C ASN A 372 3.18 23.26 30.20
N GLY A 373 3.83 22.21 30.70
CA GLY A 373 3.76 21.74 32.09
C GLY A 373 2.59 20.81 32.41
N ASN A 374 1.69 20.53 31.45
CA ASN A 374 0.61 19.57 31.66
C ASN A 374 1.17 18.15 31.74
N ILE A 375 0.58 17.31 32.58
CA ILE A 375 0.94 15.90 32.74
C ILE A 375 -0.22 15.02 32.27
N LEU A 376 0.10 14.01 31.46
CA LEU A 376 -0.85 13.01 30.96
C LEU A 376 -0.48 11.63 31.49
N GLU A 377 -1.48 10.84 31.88
CA GLU A 377 -1.29 9.39 32.07
C GLU A 377 -0.98 8.73 30.72
N ALA A 378 0.04 7.88 30.69
CA ALA A 378 0.48 7.19 29.49
C ALA A 378 1.11 5.83 29.85
N ASP A 379 0.45 4.75 29.46
CA ASP A 379 0.97 3.39 29.62
C ASP A 379 1.78 2.92 28.42
N ILE A 380 1.63 3.59 27.28
CA ILE A 380 2.33 3.27 26.03
C ILE A 380 2.58 4.57 25.27
N CYS A 381 3.78 4.74 24.73
CA CYS A 381 4.07 5.84 23.81
C CYS A 381 4.61 5.31 22.47
N ILE A 382 4.15 5.85 21.34
CA ILE A 382 4.73 5.61 20.03
C ILE A 382 5.28 6.93 19.47
N ILE A 383 6.57 6.98 19.17
CA ILE A 383 7.26 8.14 18.61
C ILE A 383 7.26 8.05 17.08
N GLY A 384 6.61 9.02 16.44
CA GLY A 384 6.42 9.15 15.00
C GLY A 384 6.78 10.53 14.45
N ILE A 385 7.83 11.15 14.99
CA ILE A 385 8.25 12.54 14.68
C ILE A 385 9.16 12.68 13.43
N GLY A 386 9.12 11.69 12.53
CA GLY A 386 9.91 11.65 11.29
C GLY A 386 11.14 10.74 11.36
N THR A 387 11.96 10.78 10.31
CA THR A 387 13.09 9.86 10.11
C THR A 387 14.38 10.58 9.76
N THR A 388 15.50 9.88 9.89
CA THR A 388 16.84 10.24 9.38
C THR A 388 17.46 9.01 8.70
N PHE A 389 18.66 9.08 8.15
CA PHE A 389 19.22 7.99 7.32
C PHE A 389 20.19 7.07 8.09
N TYR A 390 20.28 5.80 7.67
CA TYR A 390 21.32 4.85 8.13
C TYR A 390 22.63 5.04 7.35
N THR A 391 23.18 6.25 7.38
CA THR A 391 24.38 6.65 6.63
C THR A 391 25.51 7.19 7.51
N ASP A 392 25.35 7.18 8.83
CA ASP A 392 26.37 7.68 9.77
C ASP A 392 27.73 6.96 9.63
N TRP A 393 27.71 5.65 9.34
CA TRP A 393 28.91 4.82 9.14
C TRP A 393 29.67 5.15 7.85
N LEU A 394 29.10 5.98 6.97
CA LEU A 394 29.74 6.43 5.72
C LEU A 394 30.47 7.77 5.87
N LYS A 395 30.40 8.43 7.03
CA LYS A 395 30.95 9.78 7.22
C LYS A 395 32.46 9.87 6.96
N GLU A 396 33.20 8.80 7.28
CA GLU A 396 34.65 8.70 7.04
C GLU A 396 34.98 8.21 5.62
N SER A 397 33.98 7.85 4.81
CA SER A 397 34.17 7.45 3.41
C SER A 397 34.25 8.67 2.48
N LYS A 398 34.66 8.45 1.23
CA LYS A 398 34.70 9.50 0.19
C LYS A 398 33.35 9.75 -0.51
N ILE A 399 32.26 9.14 -0.03
CA ILE A 399 30.92 9.30 -0.60
C ILE A 399 30.36 10.69 -0.25
N LYS A 400 29.95 11.45 -1.26
CA LYS A 400 29.32 12.75 -1.08
C LYS A 400 27.90 12.60 -0.55
N MET A 401 27.64 13.24 0.59
CA MET A 401 26.34 13.28 1.24
C MET A 401 25.93 14.73 1.53
N LEU A 402 24.63 14.96 1.59
CA LEU A 402 24.06 16.17 2.18
C LEU A 402 24.28 16.17 3.71
N ASP A 403 24.15 17.34 4.33
CA ASP A 403 24.29 17.49 5.80
C ASP A 403 23.33 16.58 6.60
N ASN A 404 22.17 16.27 6.02
CA ASN A 404 21.19 15.38 6.63
C ASN A 404 21.50 13.88 6.44
N GLY A 405 22.60 13.53 5.76
CA GLY A 405 23.03 12.17 5.47
C GLY A 405 22.48 11.55 4.19
N GLY A 406 21.72 12.29 3.36
CA GLY A 406 21.26 11.81 2.06
C GLY A 406 22.42 11.69 1.06
N ILE A 407 22.56 10.54 0.39
CA ILE A 407 23.63 10.28 -0.58
C ILE A 407 23.29 10.90 -1.92
N ILE A 408 24.18 11.75 -2.45
CA ILE A 408 23.97 12.41 -3.73
C ILE A 408 24.22 11.42 -4.86
N VAL A 409 23.24 11.25 -5.75
CA VAL A 409 23.36 10.39 -6.93
C VAL A 409 22.89 11.10 -8.19
N ASP A 410 23.40 10.63 -9.34
CA ASP A 410 22.92 11.07 -10.65
C ASP A 410 21.62 10.34 -11.07
N LYS A 411 21.14 10.63 -12.29
CA LYS A 411 19.94 9.98 -12.85
C LYS A 411 20.12 8.48 -13.10
N TYR A 412 21.32 7.93 -13.02
CA TYR A 412 21.64 6.50 -13.15
C TYR A 412 21.87 5.83 -11.78
N LEU A 413 21.61 6.56 -10.68
CA LEU A 413 21.87 6.18 -9.29
C LEU A 413 23.35 5.99 -8.94
N LYS A 414 24.26 6.51 -9.76
CA LYS A 414 25.70 6.49 -9.47
C LYS A 414 26.04 7.56 -8.44
N THR A 415 26.87 7.20 -7.47
CA THR A 415 27.49 8.17 -6.55
C THR A 415 28.68 8.86 -7.23
N ASN A 416 29.43 9.67 -6.47
CA ASN A 416 30.70 10.24 -6.94
C ASN A 416 31.87 9.24 -6.97
N ILE A 417 31.68 8.01 -6.49
CA ILE A 417 32.69 6.96 -6.49
C ILE A 417 32.33 5.94 -7.58
N GLU A 418 33.33 5.56 -8.37
CA GLU A 418 33.16 4.61 -9.46
C GLU A 418 32.61 3.28 -8.94
N ASN A 419 31.67 2.67 -9.67
CA ASN A 419 31.02 1.41 -9.34
C ASN A 419 30.26 1.37 -8.00
N VAL A 420 30.06 2.53 -7.34
CA VAL A 420 29.22 2.66 -6.15
C VAL A 420 27.92 3.38 -6.49
N TYR A 421 26.81 2.71 -6.20
CA TYR A 421 25.44 3.14 -6.43
C TYR A 421 24.72 3.33 -5.09
N ALA A 422 23.71 4.21 -5.04
CA ALA A 422 22.83 4.33 -3.89
C ALA A 422 21.35 4.45 -4.28
N GLY A 423 20.46 3.87 -3.48
CA GLY A 423 19.03 3.78 -3.80
C GLY A 423 18.14 3.62 -2.56
N GLY A 424 16.82 3.58 -2.78
CA GLY A 424 15.84 3.66 -1.68
C GLY A 424 15.84 5.01 -0.97
N ASP A 425 15.41 5.02 0.30
CA ASP A 425 15.18 6.25 1.09
C ASP A 425 16.42 7.16 1.21
N ILE A 426 17.63 6.60 1.12
CA ILE A 426 18.89 7.35 1.35
C ILE A 426 19.37 8.12 0.12
N ALA A 427 18.82 7.85 -1.06
CA ALA A 427 19.26 8.45 -2.30
C ALA A 427 18.63 9.83 -2.49
N TYR A 428 19.46 10.88 -2.56
CA TYR A 428 19.09 12.19 -3.04
C TYR A 428 19.20 12.19 -4.56
N ALA A 429 18.09 11.80 -5.21
CA ALA A 429 18.03 11.51 -6.63
C ALA A 429 17.10 12.49 -7.39
N PRO A 430 17.30 12.68 -8.70
CA PRO A 430 16.41 13.50 -9.53
C PRO A 430 14.96 13.00 -9.50
N VAL A 431 14.01 13.92 -9.39
CA VAL A 431 12.57 13.62 -9.33
C VAL A 431 11.92 13.89 -10.69
N LEU A 432 11.34 12.84 -11.29
CA LEU A 432 10.60 12.98 -12.54
C LEU A 432 9.32 13.81 -12.31
N GLY A 433 9.09 14.80 -13.17
CA GLY A 433 7.90 15.66 -13.11
C GLY A 433 8.03 16.88 -12.19
N SER A 434 9.20 17.16 -11.61
CA SER A 434 9.39 18.26 -10.65
C SER A 434 10.51 19.24 -11.03
N ASP A 435 10.42 19.92 -12.18
CA ASP A 435 11.31 21.03 -12.62
C ASP A 435 12.83 20.82 -12.31
N HIS A 436 13.36 19.61 -12.53
CA HIS A 436 14.75 19.21 -12.27
C HIS A 436 15.22 19.22 -10.80
N ILE A 437 14.29 19.15 -9.84
CA ILE A 437 14.59 19.03 -8.42
C ILE A 437 15.06 17.60 -8.10
N SER A 438 16.03 17.48 -7.19
CA SER A 438 16.39 16.22 -6.54
C SER A 438 15.86 16.19 -5.11
N ALA A 439 15.51 15.00 -4.62
CA ALA A 439 15.00 14.79 -3.27
C ALA A 439 15.32 13.40 -2.73
N THR A 440 15.34 13.27 -1.40
CA THR A 440 15.23 11.97 -0.71
C THR A 440 13.75 11.67 -0.48
N ILE A 441 13.24 10.59 -1.09
CA ILE A 441 11.81 10.24 -1.06
C ILE A 441 11.64 8.84 -0.48
N GLY A 442 10.98 8.75 0.68
CA GLY A 442 10.72 7.50 1.40
C GLY A 442 9.49 6.73 0.90
N HIS A 443 9.36 6.50 -0.41
CA HIS A 443 8.22 5.77 -0.98
C HIS A 443 8.59 4.33 -1.32
N TYR A 444 7.71 3.40 -0.95
CA TYR A 444 7.94 1.97 -1.11
C TYR A 444 8.10 1.54 -2.59
N GLY A 445 7.27 2.06 -3.49
CA GLY A 445 7.39 1.78 -4.94
C GLY A 445 8.70 2.32 -5.51
N LEU A 446 9.02 3.58 -5.24
CA LEU A 446 10.24 4.22 -5.72
C LEU A 446 11.51 3.51 -5.22
N ALA A 447 11.51 2.98 -4.00
CA ALA A 447 12.64 2.21 -3.50
C ALA A 447 12.91 0.93 -4.32
N HIS A 448 11.89 0.16 -4.70
CA HIS A 448 12.07 -0.96 -5.64
C HIS A 448 12.61 -0.48 -6.98
N TYR A 449 12.03 0.60 -7.52
CA TYR A 449 12.48 1.18 -8.80
C TYR A 449 13.95 1.59 -8.76
N HIS A 450 14.41 2.17 -7.65
CA HIS A 450 15.83 2.45 -7.46
C HIS A 450 16.69 1.18 -7.51
N GLY A 451 16.22 0.07 -6.93
CA GLY A 451 16.89 -1.23 -7.05
C GLY A 451 17.01 -1.71 -8.50
N LYS A 452 15.94 -1.63 -9.29
CA LYS A 452 15.93 -2.00 -10.72
C LYS A 452 16.95 -1.17 -11.51
N ILE A 453 16.95 0.15 -11.30
CA ILE A 453 17.83 1.07 -12.04
C ILE A 453 19.31 0.86 -11.67
N ALA A 454 19.62 0.64 -10.39
CA ALA A 454 20.98 0.30 -9.98
C ALA A 454 21.46 -1.00 -10.66
N ALA A 455 20.64 -2.05 -10.65
CA ALA A 455 20.96 -3.32 -11.31
C ALA A 455 21.22 -3.17 -12.82
N LEU A 456 20.32 -2.47 -13.54
CA LEU A 456 20.48 -2.20 -14.97
C LEU A 456 21.80 -1.48 -15.28
N ASN A 457 22.18 -0.51 -14.45
CA ASN A 457 23.40 0.26 -14.66
C ASN A 457 24.67 -0.51 -14.24
N ILE A 458 24.60 -1.37 -13.23
CA ILE A 458 25.66 -2.36 -12.93
C ILE A 458 25.86 -3.32 -14.11
N CYS A 459 24.77 -3.70 -14.80
CA CYS A 459 24.79 -4.49 -16.02
C CYS A 459 25.13 -3.70 -17.30
N ASN A 460 25.61 -2.44 -17.17
CA ASN A 460 26.00 -1.58 -18.28
C ASN A 460 24.90 -1.30 -19.33
N LYS A 461 23.63 -1.21 -18.90
CA LYS A 461 22.49 -0.89 -19.79
C LYS A 461 22.25 0.61 -20.00
N GLU A 462 22.89 1.46 -19.18
CA GLU A 462 22.76 2.93 -19.21
C GLU A 462 21.30 3.44 -19.14
N THR A 463 20.58 3.04 -18.11
CA THR A 463 19.16 3.36 -17.92
C THR A 463 18.96 4.46 -16.88
N ALA A 464 18.37 5.59 -17.28
CA ALA A 464 18.05 6.69 -16.38
C ALA A 464 16.78 6.42 -15.56
N LEU A 465 16.70 7.00 -14.36
CA LEU A 465 15.52 7.05 -13.52
C LEU A 465 14.33 7.66 -14.27
N TYR A 466 13.24 6.90 -14.34
CA TYR A 466 12.00 7.29 -15.00
C TYR A 466 10.78 6.76 -14.23
N SER A 467 10.61 7.18 -12.98
CA SER A 467 9.44 6.83 -12.16
C SER A 467 8.88 8.09 -11.51
N VAL A 468 7.54 8.21 -11.54
CA VAL A 468 6.82 9.30 -10.89
C VAL A 468 6.59 8.90 -9.43
N PRO A 469 6.92 9.75 -8.45
CA PRO A 469 6.63 9.44 -7.06
C PRO A 469 5.14 9.17 -6.87
N PHE A 470 4.82 7.96 -6.41
CA PHE A 470 3.48 7.50 -6.11
C PHE A 470 3.48 6.85 -4.73
N PHE A 471 2.52 7.19 -3.88
CA PHE A 471 2.33 6.51 -2.60
C PHE A 471 0.86 6.40 -2.22
N TRP A 472 0.62 5.60 -1.19
CA TRP A 472 -0.68 5.44 -0.56
C TRP A 472 -0.55 5.35 0.95
N THR A 473 -1.63 5.67 1.66
CA THR A 473 -1.80 5.37 3.08
C THR A 473 -3.21 4.90 3.35
N ASN A 474 -3.41 4.11 4.41
CA ASN A 474 -4.73 3.73 4.87
C ASN A 474 -4.93 4.28 6.29
N LEU A 475 -5.97 5.09 6.46
CA LEU A 475 -6.35 5.67 7.73
C LEU A 475 -7.82 5.35 7.97
N LEU A 476 -8.13 4.65 9.06
CA LEU A 476 -9.49 4.28 9.46
C LEU A 476 -10.28 3.57 8.34
N GLY A 477 -9.60 2.71 7.58
CA GLY A 477 -10.19 1.94 6.47
C GLY A 477 -10.32 2.73 5.16
N LYS A 478 -9.94 4.01 5.13
CA LYS A 478 -9.94 4.85 3.92
C LYS A 478 -8.57 4.86 3.27
N SER A 479 -8.53 4.61 1.97
CA SER A 479 -7.29 4.57 1.19
C SER A 479 -7.05 5.90 0.50
N TYR A 480 -5.99 6.59 0.91
CA TYR A 480 -5.52 7.83 0.31
C TYR A 480 -4.43 7.50 -0.71
N ARG A 481 -4.50 8.11 -1.88
CA ARG A 481 -3.51 7.95 -2.94
C ARG A 481 -2.90 9.28 -3.29
N TYR A 482 -1.66 9.28 -3.74
CA TYR A 482 -0.94 10.49 -4.10
C TYR A 482 0.06 10.22 -5.22
N ALA A 483 0.13 11.13 -6.19
CA ALA A 483 1.14 11.12 -7.24
C ALA A 483 1.74 12.52 -7.46
N GLY A 484 3.02 12.57 -7.80
CA GLY A 484 3.80 13.81 -7.96
C GLY A 484 4.61 14.14 -6.71
N TYR A 485 5.24 15.32 -6.72
CA TYR A 485 6.13 15.75 -5.64
C TYR A 485 6.30 17.27 -5.61
N GLY A 486 6.45 17.81 -4.42
CA GLY A 486 6.79 19.21 -4.18
C GLY A 486 5.86 19.87 -3.17
N LYS A 487 6.17 21.12 -2.84
CA LYS A 487 5.36 21.96 -1.97
C LYS A 487 4.46 22.85 -2.83
N SER A 488 3.15 22.79 -2.56
CA SER A 488 2.17 23.63 -3.24
C SER A 488 1.92 24.95 -2.50
N ASP A 489 1.43 25.93 -3.25
CA ASP A 489 0.91 27.20 -2.71
C ASP A 489 -0.60 27.13 -2.47
N LYS A 490 -1.29 26.23 -3.20
CA LYS A 490 -2.74 26.12 -3.22
C LYS A 490 -3.17 24.67 -3.44
N VAL A 491 -4.26 24.28 -2.78
CA VAL A 491 -4.94 23.00 -3.00
C VAL A 491 -6.33 23.27 -3.56
N ILE A 492 -6.72 22.57 -4.62
CA ILE A 492 -8.06 22.66 -5.23
C ILE A 492 -8.73 21.30 -5.09
N ILE A 493 -9.84 21.23 -4.36
CA ILE A 493 -10.53 19.99 -4.02
C ILE A 493 -11.82 19.87 -4.84
N TYR A 494 -12.05 18.69 -5.39
CA TYR A 494 -13.27 18.31 -6.11
C TYR A 494 -13.90 17.05 -5.49
N GLY A 495 -15.23 16.98 -5.48
CA GLY A 495 -15.99 15.91 -4.82
C GLY A 495 -16.41 16.29 -3.40
N SER A 496 -16.71 15.28 -2.57
CA SER A 496 -17.12 15.47 -1.17
C SER A 496 -15.97 15.17 -0.23
N LEU A 497 -15.40 16.23 0.37
CA LEU A 497 -14.42 16.07 1.44
C LEU A 497 -15.06 15.48 2.70
N GLU A 498 -16.30 15.87 3.00
CA GLU A 498 -17.09 15.33 4.12
C GLU A 498 -17.21 13.81 4.06
N ASN A 499 -17.51 13.24 2.89
CA ASN A 499 -17.65 11.80 2.71
C ASN A 499 -16.33 11.06 2.43
N LEU A 500 -15.19 11.80 2.38
CA LEU A 500 -13.91 11.29 1.91
C LEU A 500 -14.04 10.61 0.53
N GLN A 501 -14.75 11.27 -0.38
CA GLN A 501 -14.91 10.90 -1.78
C GLN A 501 -14.51 12.10 -2.64
N TYR A 502 -13.20 12.30 -2.78
CA TYR A 502 -12.65 13.49 -3.40
C TYR A 502 -11.36 13.19 -4.14
N PHE A 503 -10.95 14.14 -4.97
CA PHE A 503 -9.57 14.28 -5.42
C PHE A 503 -9.15 15.75 -5.32
N ALA A 504 -7.86 15.98 -5.19
CA ALA A 504 -7.28 17.30 -4.97
C ALA A 504 -6.08 17.54 -5.89
N TYR A 505 -6.00 18.74 -6.43
CA TYR A 505 -4.88 19.26 -7.19
C TYR A 505 -3.99 20.12 -6.29
N TYR A 506 -2.69 19.91 -6.36
CA TYR A 506 -1.68 20.70 -5.64
C TYR A 506 -0.99 21.63 -6.64
N VAL A 507 -1.24 22.93 -6.50
CA VAL A 507 -0.80 23.96 -7.45
C VAL A 507 0.44 24.66 -6.93
N LYS A 508 1.45 24.81 -7.79
CA LYS A 508 2.64 25.62 -7.54
C LYS A 508 2.91 26.49 -8.77
N ASP A 509 2.94 27.81 -8.60
CA ASP A 509 3.20 28.77 -9.68
C ASP A 509 2.31 28.53 -10.94
N GLY A 510 1.02 28.22 -10.71
CA GLY A 510 0.03 27.91 -11.76
C GLY A 510 0.12 26.52 -12.38
N LYS A 511 1.15 25.71 -12.04
CA LYS A 511 1.30 24.32 -12.48
C LYS A 511 0.73 23.35 -11.45
N ILE A 512 0.10 22.28 -11.89
CA ILE A 512 -0.26 21.14 -11.04
C ILE A 512 0.97 20.25 -10.86
N ILE A 513 1.52 20.22 -9.65
CA ILE A 513 2.75 19.46 -9.33
C ILE A 513 2.47 18.11 -8.66
N ALA A 514 1.26 17.95 -8.11
CA ALA A 514 0.82 16.71 -7.49
C ALA A 514 -0.70 16.59 -7.48
N MET A 515 -1.18 15.38 -7.21
CA MET A 515 -2.59 15.10 -6.94
C MET A 515 -2.75 14.07 -5.83
N SER A 516 -3.88 14.12 -5.12
CA SER A 516 -4.28 13.08 -4.15
C SER A 516 -5.76 12.74 -4.24
N SER A 517 -6.16 11.53 -3.85
CA SER A 517 -7.58 11.16 -3.82
C SER A 517 -7.94 10.17 -2.72
N VAL A 518 -9.24 10.13 -2.42
CA VAL A 518 -9.91 9.04 -1.71
C VAL A 518 -11.17 8.69 -2.49
N GLY A 519 -11.33 7.42 -2.88
CA GLY A 519 -12.55 6.94 -3.55
C GLY A 519 -12.78 7.47 -4.98
N ALA A 520 -11.79 8.09 -5.62
CA ALA A 520 -11.88 8.67 -6.96
C ALA A 520 -10.90 8.02 -7.97
N ASP A 521 -10.76 6.70 -7.94
CA ASP A 521 -9.95 6.00 -8.95
C ASP A 521 -10.55 6.12 -10.35
N PRO A 522 -9.72 6.13 -11.42
CA PRO A 522 -8.26 6.01 -11.43
C PRO A 522 -7.50 7.35 -11.49
N VAL A 523 -8.09 8.48 -11.08
CA VAL A 523 -7.56 9.84 -11.36
C VAL A 523 -6.08 10.03 -11.02
N ILE A 524 -5.59 9.44 -9.93
CA ILE A 524 -4.18 9.57 -9.51
C ILE A 524 -3.24 8.74 -10.39
N ALA A 525 -3.68 7.59 -10.88
CA ALA A 525 -2.93 6.77 -11.82
C ALA A 525 -2.85 7.45 -13.20
N ASP A 526 -3.93 8.09 -13.66
CA ASP A 526 -3.91 8.87 -14.90
C ASP A 526 -2.99 10.10 -14.78
N PHE A 527 -3.02 10.79 -13.64
CA PHE A 527 -2.12 11.91 -13.41
C PHE A 527 -0.65 11.47 -13.40
N ALA A 528 -0.34 10.31 -12.81
CA ALA A 528 1.00 9.73 -12.90
C ALA A 528 1.42 9.40 -14.34
N ASN A 529 0.50 8.95 -15.20
CA ASN A 529 0.78 8.75 -16.62
C ASN A 529 1.05 10.07 -17.35
N LEU A 530 0.33 11.15 -17.01
CA LEU A 530 0.56 12.49 -17.55
C LEU A 530 1.96 13.00 -17.16
N LEU A 531 2.33 12.88 -15.88
CA LEU A 531 3.67 13.24 -15.39
C LEU A 531 4.77 12.39 -16.03
N ALA A 532 4.53 11.09 -16.20
CA ALA A 532 5.48 10.20 -16.88
C ALA A 532 5.73 10.66 -18.32
N LYS A 533 4.71 11.12 -19.05
CA LYS A 533 4.85 11.74 -20.38
C LYS A 533 5.54 13.11 -20.37
N LYS A 534 5.98 13.60 -19.21
CA LYS A 534 6.57 14.95 -18.99
C LYS A 534 5.65 16.07 -19.45
N GLN A 535 4.35 15.83 -19.42
CA GLN A 535 3.35 16.86 -19.69
C GLN A 535 3.15 17.71 -18.43
N ILE A 536 2.87 18.99 -18.64
CA ILE A 536 2.56 19.94 -17.57
C ILE A 536 1.07 20.21 -17.64
N LEU A 537 0.38 20.01 -16.53
CA LEU A 537 -1.02 20.39 -16.36
C LEU A 537 -1.06 21.75 -15.67
N MET A 538 -1.76 22.72 -16.26
CA MET A 538 -1.91 24.06 -15.70
C MET A 538 -3.23 24.18 -14.95
N GLU A 539 -3.30 25.10 -13.98
CA GLU A 539 -4.55 25.42 -13.28
C GLU A 539 -5.66 25.85 -14.25
N ASP A 540 -5.31 26.56 -15.32
CA ASP A 540 -6.28 26.99 -16.34
C ASP A 540 -6.95 25.82 -17.09
N ASP A 541 -6.27 24.68 -17.21
CA ASP A 541 -6.78 23.51 -17.94
C ASP A 541 -7.96 22.84 -17.22
N ILE A 542 -8.07 23.03 -15.90
CA ILE A 542 -9.07 22.38 -15.04
C ILE A 542 -10.24 23.29 -14.66
N LYS A 543 -10.20 24.59 -15.01
CA LYS A 543 -11.22 25.57 -14.58
C LYS A 543 -12.66 25.23 -14.98
N ASN A 544 -12.84 24.69 -16.19
CA ASN A 544 -14.18 24.40 -16.73
C ASN A 544 -14.59 22.93 -16.57
N ASN A 545 -13.62 22.02 -16.55
CA ASN A 545 -13.86 20.60 -16.36
C ASN A 545 -12.62 20.01 -15.66
N PRO A 546 -12.75 19.54 -14.41
CA PRO A 546 -11.61 19.03 -13.66
C PRO A 546 -10.99 17.77 -14.30
N PHE A 547 -11.71 17.05 -15.15
CA PHE A 547 -11.24 15.82 -15.78
C PHE A 547 -10.75 15.99 -17.23
N ARG A 548 -10.69 17.22 -17.76
CA ARG A 548 -10.42 17.49 -19.18
C ARG A 548 -9.12 16.86 -19.70
N TRP A 549 -8.11 16.73 -18.84
CA TRP A 549 -6.78 16.23 -19.17
C TRP A 549 -6.68 14.71 -19.20
N MET A 550 -7.69 13.97 -18.71
CA MET A 550 -7.68 12.52 -18.72
C MET A 550 -7.94 12.00 -20.14
N SER A 551 -7.02 11.17 -20.65
CA SER A 551 -6.99 10.80 -22.07
C SER A 551 -8.03 9.77 -22.49
N ASP A 552 -8.73 9.10 -21.58
CA ASP A 552 -9.80 8.17 -21.94
C ASP A 552 -10.80 7.96 -20.79
N LYS A 553 -12.09 7.93 -21.14
CA LYS A 553 -13.26 7.58 -20.33
C LYS A 553 -13.81 8.65 -19.37
N THR A 554 -14.82 9.35 -19.90
CA THR A 554 -16.07 9.69 -19.19
C THR A 554 -16.92 8.44 -18.84
N LYS A 555 -16.29 7.31 -18.47
CA LYS A 555 -17.00 6.12 -17.97
C LYS A 555 -16.50 5.87 -16.54
N ASP A 556 -17.45 5.96 -15.61
CA ASP A 556 -17.36 5.56 -14.20
C ASP A 556 -16.72 6.53 -13.19
N VAL A 557 -16.81 7.85 -13.40
CA VAL A 557 -17.28 8.67 -12.25
C VAL A 557 -18.79 8.46 -12.25
N PRO A 558 -19.37 7.70 -11.31
CA PRO A 558 -20.82 7.68 -11.18
C PRO A 558 -21.22 9.14 -11.00
N SER A 559 -22.20 9.64 -11.75
CA SER A 559 -22.88 10.84 -11.27
C SER A 559 -23.31 10.49 -9.85
N ASP A 560 -22.75 11.14 -8.83
CA ASP A 560 -22.98 10.80 -7.42
C ASP A 560 -24.48 10.69 -7.12
N SER A 561 -25.30 11.43 -7.87
CA SER A 561 -26.76 11.27 -7.97
C SER A 561 -27.27 9.83 -8.07
N LYS A 562 -26.73 8.96 -8.95
CA LYS A 562 -27.27 7.61 -9.19
C LYS A 562 -26.84 6.59 -8.14
N LYS A 563 -25.59 6.66 -7.65
CA LYS A 563 -25.14 5.79 -6.55
C LYS A 563 -25.80 6.19 -5.24
N GLU A 564 -25.94 7.48 -4.99
CA GLU A 564 -26.64 8.01 -3.82
C GLU A 564 -28.14 7.73 -3.90
N GLU A 565 -28.78 7.86 -5.07
CA GLU A 565 -30.17 7.40 -5.26
C GLU A 565 -30.31 5.90 -5.02
N PHE A 566 -29.39 5.08 -5.55
CA PHE A 566 -29.47 3.64 -5.39
C PHE A 566 -29.23 3.23 -3.93
N ARG A 567 -28.28 3.87 -3.24
CA ARG A 567 -28.05 3.68 -1.81
C ARG A 567 -29.27 4.08 -1.00
N LYS A 568 -29.83 5.28 -1.25
CA LYS A 568 -31.08 5.74 -0.62
C LYS A 568 -32.25 4.81 -0.92
N TYR A 569 -32.31 4.24 -2.12
CA TYR A 569 -33.29 3.23 -2.49
C TYR A 569 -33.13 1.96 -1.63
N LEU A 570 -31.91 1.42 -1.50
CA LEU A 570 -31.64 0.24 -0.67
C LEU A 570 -31.90 0.49 0.83
N GLU A 571 -31.57 1.68 1.33
CA GLU A 571 -31.85 2.09 2.72
C GLU A 571 -33.37 2.23 2.94
N ARG A 572 -34.10 2.90 2.02
CA ARG A 572 -35.57 3.00 2.09
C ARG A 572 -36.27 1.65 1.97
N ALA A 573 -35.72 0.74 1.17
CA ALA A 573 -36.24 -0.62 0.99
C ALA A 573 -35.86 -1.56 2.15
N GLY A 574 -35.12 -1.09 3.16
CA GLY A 574 -34.70 -1.90 4.33
C GLY A 574 -33.66 -2.97 4.03
N VAL A 575 -33.14 -3.03 2.79
CA VAL A 575 -32.19 -4.05 2.34
C VAL A 575 -30.87 -3.96 3.11
N MET A 576 -30.42 -2.74 3.39
CA MET A 576 -29.20 -2.51 4.17
C MET A 576 -29.34 -3.03 5.59
N ASP A 577 -30.48 -2.80 6.24
CA ASP A 577 -30.74 -3.24 7.61
C ASP A 577 -30.87 -4.77 7.72
N ALA A 578 -31.52 -5.40 6.74
CA ALA A 578 -31.61 -6.85 6.64
C ALA A 578 -30.22 -7.51 6.45
N LEU A 579 -29.40 -6.97 5.54
CA LEU A 579 -28.02 -7.44 5.34
C LEU A 579 -27.18 -7.26 6.60
N THR A 580 -27.28 -6.11 7.27
CA THR A 580 -26.57 -5.85 8.52
C THR A 580 -26.96 -6.84 9.60
N LYS A 581 -28.26 -7.11 9.79
CA LYS A 581 -28.72 -8.11 10.77
C LYS A 581 -28.18 -9.50 10.50
N VAL A 582 -28.23 -9.99 9.26
CA VAL A 582 -27.71 -11.32 8.90
C VAL A 582 -26.19 -11.40 9.10
N LEU A 583 -25.46 -10.34 8.79
CA LEU A 583 -24.00 -10.30 9.00
C LEU A 583 -23.65 -10.24 10.49
N VAL A 584 -24.43 -9.53 11.30
CA VAL A 584 -24.27 -9.49 12.77
C VAL A 584 -24.57 -10.87 13.36
N SER A 585 -25.67 -11.53 12.95
CA SER A 585 -25.98 -12.89 13.40
C SER A 585 -24.88 -13.89 13.01
N LEU A 586 -24.37 -13.82 11.78
CA LEU A 586 -23.23 -14.66 11.36
C LEU A 586 -21.96 -14.37 12.17
N TYR A 587 -21.75 -13.12 12.57
CA TYR A 587 -20.63 -12.73 13.43
C TYR A 587 -20.78 -13.28 14.85
N GLU A 588 -22.00 -13.32 15.39
CA GLU A 588 -22.33 -13.81 16.74
C GLU A 588 -22.41 -15.33 16.85
N GLU A 589 -22.48 -16.08 15.73
CA GLU A 589 -22.44 -17.55 15.74
C GLU A 589 -21.16 -18.08 16.40
N THR A 590 -21.34 -18.87 17.45
CA THR A 590 -20.28 -19.50 18.25
C THR A 590 -19.55 -20.61 17.49
N GLU A 591 -20.27 -21.33 16.62
CA GLU A 591 -19.70 -22.29 15.67
C GLU A 591 -19.90 -21.76 14.25
N LYS A 592 -18.80 -21.36 13.60
CA LYS A 592 -18.87 -20.76 12.26
C LYS A 592 -19.33 -21.79 11.23
N PRO A 593 -20.32 -21.46 10.38
CA PRO A 593 -20.75 -22.38 9.32
C PRO A 593 -19.64 -22.58 8.30
N ASN A 594 -19.54 -23.80 7.76
CA ASN A 594 -18.54 -24.14 6.74
C ASN A 594 -18.75 -23.39 5.41
N ASP A 595 -19.96 -22.93 5.14
CA ASP A 595 -20.30 -22.07 3.99
C ASP A 595 -21.09 -20.83 4.46
N ALA A 596 -20.40 -19.69 4.53
CA ALA A 596 -20.99 -18.41 4.91
C ALA A 596 -21.98 -17.88 3.87
N LEU A 597 -21.83 -18.21 2.59
CA LEU A 597 -22.74 -17.74 1.53
C LEU A 597 -24.08 -18.46 1.62
N GLU A 598 -24.07 -19.76 1.93
CA GLU A 598 -25.29 -20.52 2.19
C GLU A 598 -26.02 -20.00 3.43
N TYR A 599 -25.29 -19.74 4.53
CA TYR A 599 -25.86 -19.13 5.74
C TYR A 599 -26.52 -17.78 5.44
N ILE A 600 -25.84 -16.90 4.69
CA ILE A 600 -26.39 -15.59 4.34
C ILE A 600 -27.65 -15.77 3.48
N ARG A 601 -27.64 -16.62 2.44
CA ARG A 601 -28.82 -16.83 1.58
C ARG A 601 -30.03 -17.32 2.37
N LYS A 602 -29.84 -18.28 3.27
CA LYS A 602 -30.92 -18.85 4.08
C LYS A 602 -31.53 -17.81 5.03
N ASN A 603 -30.67 -17.10 5.76
CA ASN A 603 -31.11 -16.11 6.75
C ASN A 603 -31.61 -14.80 6.12
N LEU A 604 -31.17 -14.45 4.91
CA LEU A 604 -31.76 -13.33 4.16
C LEU A 604 -33.18 -13.68 3.67
N GLY A 605 -33.42 -14.94 3.27
CA GLY A 605 -34.71 -15.43 2.79
C GLY A 605 -35.79 -15.47 3.87
N ASP A 606 -35.44 -15.89 5.10
CA ASP A 606 -36.35 -15.90 6.25
C ASP A 606 -36.83 -14.50 6.66
N ILE A 607 -36.02 -13.46 6.43
CA ILE A 607 -36.35 -12.06 6.74
C ILE A 607 -37.38 -11.50 5.74
N THR A 608 -37.36 -11.96 4.49
CA THR A 608 -38.24 -11.44 3.42
C THR A 608 -39.63 -12.07 3.40
N GLU A 609 -39.80 -13.31 3.87
CA GLU A 609 -41.12 -13.99 3.81
C GLU A 609 -42.00 -13.75 5.05
N ASN A 610 -41.42 -13.52 6.25
CA ASN A 610 -42.21 -13.35 7.48
C ASN A 610 -41.95 -12.05 8.27
N GLY A 611 -40.83 -11.35 8.04
CA GLY A 611 -40.42 -10.21 8.88
C GLY A 611 -41.14 -8.89 8.58
N LEU A 612 -41.25 -8.54 7.29
CA LEU A 612 -41.83 -7.27 6.85
C LEU A 612 -43.33 -7.16 7.16
N GLU A 613 -44.07 -8.26 7.05
CA GLU A 613 -45.51 -8.30 7.32
C GLU A 613 -45.80 -8.15 8.83
N ILE A 614 -44.99 -8.78 9.68
CA ILE A 614 -45.10 -8.69 11.15
C ILE A 614 -44.78 -7.28 11.66
N ASP A 615 -43.73 -6.63 11.14
CA ASP A 615 -43.37 -5.28 11.58
C ASP A 615 -44.36 -4.22 11.08
N THR A 616 -44.97 -4.44 9.91
CA THR A 616 -46.07 -3.60 9.42
C THR A 616 -47.32 -3.74 10.30
N LEU A 617 -47.70 -4.98 10.65
CA LEU A 617 -48.85 -5.25 11.52
C LEU A 617 -48.64 -4.74 12.96
N LYS A 618 -47.41 -4.78 13.50
CA LYS A 618 -47.10 -4.20 14.82
C LYS A 618 -47.28 -2.68 14.81
N LYS A 619 -46.84 -2.02 13.75
CA LYS A 619 -46.99 -0.57 13.60
C LYS A 619 -48.47 -0.16 13.51
N GLU A 620 -49.26 -0.87 12.72
CA GLU A 620 -50.71 -0.66 12.64
C GLU A 620 -51.41 -0.90 14.00
N LEU A 621 -50.96 -1.90 14.76
CA LEU A 621 -51.48 -2.18 16.09
C LEU A 621 -51.17 -1.06 17.10
N ASP A 622 -49.97 -0.50 17.05
CA ASP A 622 -49.57 0.60 17.93
C ASP A 622 -50.28 1.91 17.56
N ASP A 623 -50.46 2.19 16.26
CA ASP A 623 -51.25 3.33 15.78
C ASP A 623 -52.73 3.21 16.20
N ALA A 624 -53.31 2.00 16.10
CA ALA A 624 -54.67 1.74 16.56
C ALA A 624 -54.81 1.92 18.09
N ARG A 625 -53.83 1.48 18.88
CA ARG A 625 -53.79 1.68 20.33
C ARG A 625 -53.69 3.16 20.71
N ALA A 626 -52.87 3.93 20.00
CA ALA A 626 -52.78 5.37 20.19
C ALA A 626 -54.12 6.05 19.89
N LYS A 627 -54.81 5.64 18.82
CA LYS A 627 -56.13 6.17 18.47
C LYS A 627 -57.21 5.84 19.49
N ILE A 628 -57.19 4.64 20.06
CA ILE A 628 -58.10 4.24 21.13
C ILE A 628 -57.88 5.09 22.38
N ASN A 629 -56.62 5.37 22.75
CA ASN A 629 -56.32 6.23 23.89
C ASN A 629 -56.77 7.68 23.65
N GLU A 630 -56.53 8.22 22.45
CA GLU A 630 -57.00 9.56 22.06
C GLU A 630 -58.54 9.67 22.13
N LEU A 631 -59.26 8.64 21.67
CA LEU A 631 -60.72 8.60 21.72
C LEU A 631 -61.25 8.45 23.15
N ARG A 632 -60.56 7.68 24.01
CA ARG A 632 -60.91 7.55 25.45
C ARG A 632 -60.73 8.87 26.19
N GLU A 633 -59.65 9.61 25.93
CA GLU A 633 -59.45 10.94 26.52
C GLU A 633 -60.52 11.95 26.06
N LYS A 634 -60.95 11.85 24.79
CA LYS A 634 -62.06 12.66 24.27
C LYS A 634 -63.42 12.28 24.89
N LEU A 635 -63.65 11.00 25.17
CA LEU A 635 -64.88 10.53 25.82
C LEU A 635 -64.98 11.06 27.27
N VAL A 636 -63.88 11.03 28.02
CA VAL A 636 -63.82 11.56 29.39
C VAL A 636 -64.07 13.07 29.43
N LYS A 637 -63.65 13.82 28.39
CA LYS A 637 -63.98 15.26 28.28
C LYS A 637 -65.47 15.50 27.99
N TYR A 638 -66.13 14.64 27.22
CA TYR A 638 -67.55 14.76 26.91
C TYR A 638 -68.45 14.45 28.12
N GLU A 639 -68.09 13.47 28.96
CA GLU A 639 -68.87 13.12 30.17
C GLU A 639 -68.77 14.18 31.30
N VAL A 640 -67.72 15.01 31.27
CA VAL A 640 -67.55 16.15 32.21
C VAL A 640 -68.36 17.37 31.80
N ASP A 641 -68.68 17.53 30.50
CA ASP A 641 -69.53 18.63 30.01
C ASP A 641 -71.04 18.34 30.19
N GLU A 642 -71.49 17.07 30.25
CA GLU A 642 -72.90 16.71 30.52
C GLU A 642 -73.32 16.81 32.01
N THR A 643 -72.37 16.99 32.93
CA THR A 643 -72.66 17.11 34.38
C THR A 643 -72.70 18.56 34.89
N ASN A 644 -72.57 19.55 34.00
CA ASN A 644 -72.55 20.98 34.32
C ASN A 644 -73.62 21.82 33.60
N ASP A 645 -74.70 21.19 33.09
CA ASP A 645 -75.93 21.87 32.62
C ASP A 645 -77.17 21.43 33.44
#